data_AF-A0AAW4FUX9-F1
#
_entry.id   AF-A0AAW4FUX9-F1
#
_cell.length_a   1.000
_cell.length_b   1.000
_cell.length_c   1.000
_cell.angle_alpha   90.00
_cell.angle_beta   90.00
_cell.angle_gamma   90.00
#
_symmetry.space_group_name_H-M   'P 1'
#
loop_
_entity.id
_entity.type
_entity.pdbx_description
1 polymer ?
#
loop_
_entity_poly.entity_id
_entity_poly.type
_entity_poly.pdbx_seq_one_letter_code
_entity_poly.pdbx_strand_id
1 'polypeptide(L)'
;MANDERPAGTNGTRAAGAPLRFGKGRAVSARIDQETMLVLGSGRARGHAVSVRADGAKPARDGASVASWPLSASSPSATHGFAALLTQPKPDVPISLIDVDDGRISERFIVAPRPISIEDAATLIAQTAAGETAVVVSRLADQLMAQPGNRNRVFAGLSLIKALQPSDGFIELVGETHDGVIVIMGWSRAFVPGRCQAYLLAGATTVADCFVASFARPDIPEGELGFVAVLETGGRVRADALKGIVYNAGGGWHLTPAHSRVQISAALDTPDHIRSVLLEARATPEAMLRLRSAANGFTGKDTISSLPYPVRLDVDRVFETDEGDMLISGWLLDPEHHVSSVKLRRPGAEARLDDIWTRLDRLDVSQSFADQPAFRASLDSDDQAHGFVAHARLPGGNLDATPYLELTLREGRRAFLPLTPKRMPARRAAIQQLSLFDAANWALPAIVDHQIVPLLSKAACAAPRMETIIDVGVFDENAGVPIIVGSTVGMPEVGPLLALFALDPQTRCAPLVIVVSKPAFQRDLVRLRQLARFYGLSVRLVCAAAAQDRFDLLSVGAEVVSCDTIVTMAGSLVPTGKGWYDALTAVGEAHVGSVISPMLAYDDHSVKWAGSWLSEDGDQLLLDRYAGYPLMAIAALQLTRVDVASLECCIMPRAVLNDAMRDCGVYLGSKQKACEIGLRINRAGTAAYLLPSIQLLGCDEPMSGEQNGKLAALAERIDVEILKSRWRSAHQNQRSFDRVSA
;
A
#
# COMPACT_ATOMS: atom_id res chain seq x y z
N MET A 1 39.79 -43.77 33.85
CA MET A 1 38.36 -43.70 34.21
C MET A 1 37.76 -42.60 33.34
N ALA A 2 37.42 -42.81 32.07
CA ALA A 2 36.55 -43.81 31.45
C ALA A 2 35.13 -43.78 32.04
N ASN A 3 34.22 -43.10 31.33
CA ASN A 3 32.76 -43.23 31.33
C ASN A 3 32.32 -42.67 29.95
N ASP A 4 32.36 -43.47 28.89
CA ASP A 4 31.31 -44.38 28.39
C ASP A 4 30.12 -43.62 27.76
N GLU A 5 30.41 -42.99 26.61
CA GLU A 5 29.40 -42.58 25.62
C GLU A 5 28.99 -43.79 24.78
N ARG A 6 27.77 -44.29 24.99
CA ARG A 6 27.14 -45.26 24.07
C ARG A 6 26.57 -44.52 22.86
N PRO A 7 26.90 -44.92 21.62
CA PRO A 7 26.33 -44.32 20.43
C PRO A 7 24.87 -44.78 20.25
N ALA A 8 24.00 -43.80 20.00
CA ALA A 8 22.62 -44.01 19.60
C ALA A 8 22.59 -44.84 18.31
N GLY A 9 21.81 -45.92 18.34
CA GLY A 9 21.70 -46.88 17.26
C GLY A 9 21.35 -46.22 15.92
N THR A 10 22.13 -46.57 14.92
CA THR A 10 21.83 -46.45 13.49
C THR A 10 20.39 -46.89 13.22
N ASN A 11 19.51 -45.92 12.93
CA ASN A 11 18.18 -46.20 12.38
C ASN A 11 18.36 -46.91 11.04
N GLY A 12 18.03 -48.20 11.04
CA GLY A 12 18.12 -49.09 9.90
C GLY A 12 17.41 -48.51 8.69
N THR A 13 18.13 -48.54 7.58
CA THR A 13 17.65 -48.48 6.20
C THR A 13 16.36 -49.30 6.08
N ARG A 14 15.25 -48.63 5.72
CA ARG A 14 13.96 -49.28 5.43
C ARG A 14 14.19 -50.34 4.36
N ALA A 15 14.08 -51.60 4.75
CA ALA A 15 14.02 -52.73 3.84
C ALA A 15 12.85 -52.53 2.86
N ALA A 16 13.12 -52.77 1.57
CA ALA A 16 12.11 -52.80 0.52
C ALA A 16 10.92 -53.67 0.94
N GLY A 17 9.74 -53.05 1.03
CA GLY A 17 8.54 -53.63 1.60
C GLY A 17 8.04 -54.84 0.82
N ALA A 18 7.64 -55.89 1.55
CA ALA A 18 6.87 -57.00 0.99
C ALA A 18 5.60 -56.48 0.27
N PRO A 19 5.19 -57.08 -0.86
CA PRO A 19 4.00 -56.63 -1.58
C PRO A 19 2.77 -56.79 -0.68
N LEU A 20 2.13 -55.67 -0.34
CA LEU A 20 0.81 -55.67 0.29
C LEU A 20 -0.15 -56.39 -0.67
N ARG A 21 -0.78 -57.47 -0.19
CA ARG A 21 -1.79 -58.22 -0.94
C ARG A 21 -3.07 -58.28 -0.12
N PHE A 22 -4.22 -58.26 -0.80
CA PHE A 22 -5.49 -58.55 -0.13
C PHE A 22 -5.45 -59.97 0.44
N GLY A 23 -5.60 -60.09 1.76
CA GLY A 23 -5.71 -61.39 2.42
C GLY A 23 -7.10 -61.99 2.16
N LYS A 24 -7.19 -63.32 2.01
CA LYS A 24 -8.48 -64.02 1.85
C LYS A 24 -9.41 -63.69 3.03
N GLY A 25 -10.60 -63.14 2.74
CA GLY A 25 -11.57 -62.74 3.77
C GLY A 25 -11.12 -61.56 4.66
N ARG A 26 -10.10 -60.81 4.24
CA ARG A 26 -9.60 -59.63 4.97
C ARG A 26 -9.77 -58.37 4.11
N ALA A 27 -10.12 -57.27 4.77
CA ALA A 27 -10.15 -55.95 4.18
C ALA A 27 -9.13 -55.04 4.90
N VAL A 28 -8.64 -54.03 4.20
CA VAL A 28 -7.78 -52.99 4.78
C VAL A 28 -8.53 -51.66 4.75
N SER A 29 -8.24 -50.79 5.70
CA SER A 29 -8.87 -49.49 5.80
C SER A 29 -7.85 -48.37 5.76
N ALA A 30 -8.20 -47.23 5.17
CA ALA A 30 -7.46 -45.99 5.25
C ALA A 30 -8.36 -44.92 5.86
N ARG A 31 -7.91 -44.27 6.93
CA ARG A 31 -8.67 -43.21 7.58
C ARG A 31 -8.55 -41.93 6.78
N ILE A 32 -9.68 -41.32 6.42
CA ILE A 32 -9.73 -40.05 5.68
C ILE A 32 -9.93 -38.89 6.66
N ASP A 33 -10.94 -38.98 7.52
CA ASP A 33 -11.21 -37.99 8.57
C ASP A 33 -11.75 -38.66 9.85
N GLN A 34 -12.40 -37.90 10.73
CA GLN A 34 -12.94 -38.42 11.99
C GLN A 34 -14.09 -39.40 11.75
N GLU A 35 -14.89 -39.19 10.70
CA GLU A 35 -16.14 -39.91 10.43
C GLU A 35 -16.06 -40.78 9.17
N THR A 36 -14.99 -40.69 8.36
CA THR A 36 -14.93 -41.29 7.03
C THR A 36 -13.72 -42.22 6.89
N MET A 37 -13.98 -43.43 6.42
CA MET A 37 -12.96 -44.44 6.18
C MET A 37 -13.11 -45.05 4.79
N LEU A 38 -12.00 -45.12 4.06
CA LEU A 38 -11.91 -45.89 2.81
C LEU A 38 -11.60 -47.34 3.17
N VAL A 39 -12.41 -48.28 2.72
CA VAL A 39 -12.17 -49.71 2.93
C VAL A 39 -12.00 -50.42 1.59
N LEU A 40 -10.93 -51.20 1.50
CA LEU A 40 -10.51 -51.93 0.30
C LEU A 40 -10.44 -53.43 0.59
N GLY A 41 -10.93 -54.25 -0.33
CA GLY A 41 -10.86 -55.71 -0.22
C GLY A 41 -11.04 -56.42 -1.55
N SER A 42 -10.90 -57.74 -1.53
CA SER A 42 -11.07 -58.60 -2.71
C SER A 42 -11.96 -59.80 -2.41
N GLY A 43 -13.02 -60.01 -3.19
CA GLY A 43 -14.05 -61.02 -2.96
C GLY A 43 -14.71 -61.56 -4.23
N ARG A 44 -15.86 -62.20 -4.07
CA ARG A 44 -16.64 -62.79 -5.18
C ARG A 44 -17.85 -61.97 -5.61
N ALA A 45 -18.24 -60.96 -4.84
CA ALA A 45 -19.31 -60.04 -5.18
C ALA A 45 -19.08 -59.39 -6.56
N ARG A 46 -20.07 -59.48 -7.45
CA ARG A 46 -20.02 -59.00 -8.83
C ARG A 46 -21.08 -57.93 -9.07
N GLY A 47 -20.67 -56.80 -9.62
CA GLY A 47 -21.59 -55.77 -10.08
C GLY A 47 -21.14 -54.37 -9.69
N HIS A 48 -21.66 -53.36 -10.39
CA HIS A 48 -21.32 -51.95 -10.17
C HIS A 48 -21.98 -51.34 -8.91
N ALA A 49 -22.91 -52.07 -8.28
CA ALA A 49 -23.63 -51.66 -7.08
C ALA A 49 -23.44 -52.74 -6.01
N VAL A 50 -22.48 -52.54 -5.12
CA VAL A 50 -22.14 -53.48 -4.05
C VAL A 50 -22.46 -52.79 -2.71
N SER A 51 -23.38 -53.29 -1.92
CA SER A 51 -23.60 -52.69 -0.60
C SER A 51 -22.54 -53.17 0.38
N VAL A 52 -21.75 -52.25 0.95
CA VAL A 52 -20.79 -52.54 2.03
C VAL A 52 -21.33 -52.00 3.33
N ARG A 53 -21.41 -52.84 4.37
CA ARG A 53 -21.99 -52.50 5.69
C ARG A 53 -21.01 -52.82 6.80
N ALA A 54 -20.87 -51.90 7.77
CA ALA A 54 -20.03 -52.12 8.95
C ALA A 54 -20.82 -52.78 10.10
N ASP A 55 -20.18 -53.71 10.81
CA ASP A 55 -20.57 -54.28 12.12
C ASP A 55 -22.08 -54.65 12.28
N GLY A 56 -22.69 -55.24 11.24
CA GLY A 56 -24.05 -55.79 11.32
C GLY A 56 -25.20 -54.77 11.35
N ALA A 57 -24.98 -53.54 10.86
CA ALA A 57 -26.02 -52.52 10.76
C ALA A 57 -27.29 -53.02 10.00
N LYS A 58 -28.49 -52.74 10.55
CA LYS A 58 -29.79 -53.06 9.91
C LYS A 58 -29.94 -52.37 8.55
N PRO A 59 -30.72 -52.93 7.60
CA PRO A 59 -30.83 -52.42 6.24
C PRO A 59 -31.58 -51.08 6.21
N ALA A 60 -30.85 -49.99 6.42
CA ALA A 60 -31.25 -48.67 5.94
C ALA A 60 -30.56 -48.41 4.59
N ARG A 61 -31.20 -47.60 3.74
CA ARG A 61 -31.00 -47.44 2.29
C ARG A 61 -29.60 -47.03 1.78
N ASP A 62 -28.55 -47.01 2.60
CA ASP A 62 -27.23 -46.49 2.26
C ASP A 62 -26.15 -47.59 2.15
N GLY A 63 -26.26 -48.45 1.14
CA GLY A 63 -25.14 -49.30 0.74
C GLY A 63 -24.06 -48.45 0.07
N ALA A 64 -22.95 -48.16 0.76
CA ALA A 64 -21.93 -47.25 0.26
C ALA A 64 -20.77 -47.99 -0.46
N SER A 65 -21.02 -48.63 -1.61
CA SER A 65 -19.92 -48.89 -2.57
C SER A 65 -19.65 -47.66 -3.40
N VAL A 66 -18.37 -47.39 -3.62
CA VAL A 66 -17.93 -46.35 -4.55
C VAL A 66 -17.38 -46.94 -5.84
N ALA A 67 -16.62 -48.04 -5.76
CA ALA A 67 -16.08 -48.70 -6.95
C ALA A 67 -15.88 -50.21 -6.75
N SER A 68 -15.99 -50.96 -7.84
CA SER A 68 -15.72 -52.40 -7.93
C SER A 68 -15.06 -52.69 -9.28
N TRP A 69 -14.06 -53.58 -9.32
CA TRP A 69 -13.30 -53.90 -10.53
C TRP A 69 -12.91 -55.39 -10.57
N PRO A 70 -12.69 -55.98 -11.75
CA PRO A 70 -12.16 -57.34 -11.86
C PRO A 70 -10.69 -57.39 -11.45
N LEU A 71 -10.28 -58.45 -10.75
CA LEU A 71 -8.88 -58.62 -10.33
C LEU A 71 -7.99 -59.11 -11.47
N SER A 72 -6.79 -58.54 -11.58
CA SER A 72 -5.76 -58.94 -12.55
C SER A 72 -5.36 -60.42 -12.44
N ALA A 73 -5.40 -60.99 -11.22
CA ALA A 73 -5.09 -62.38 -10.93
C ALA A 73 -6.26 -63.00 -10.13
N SER A 74 -7.33 -63.36 -10.84
CA SER A 74 -8.51 -63.97 -10.22
C SER A 74 -8.21 -65.35 -9.63
N SER A 75 -8.87 -65.68 -8.52
CA SER A 75 -8.83 -66.99 -7.87
C SER A 75 -10.26 -67.47 -7.61
N PRO A 76 -10.48 -68.78 -7.35
CA PRO A 76 -11.80 -69.29 -6.98
C PRO A 76 -12.41 -68.60 -5.74
N SER A 77 -11.57 -67.98 -4.91
CA SER A 77 -11.97 -67.26 -3.69
C SER A 77 -12.06 -65.74 -3.83
N ALA A 78 -11.56 -65.14 -4.91
CA ALA A 78 -11.56 -63.70 -5.13
C ALA A 78 -11.50 -63.41 -6.63
N THR A 79 -12.57 -62.81 -7.16
CA THR A 79 -12.69 -62.47 -8.58
C THR A 79 -12.73 -60.96 -8.81
N HIS A 80 -13.15 -60.17 -7.82
CA HIS A 80 -13.31 -58.72 -7.91
C HIS A 80 -12.70 -58.02 -6.70
N GLY A 81 -12.13 -56.83 -6.93
CA GLY A 81 -11.79 -55.86 -5.89
C GLY A 81 -12.95 -54.89 -5.64
N PHE A 82 -13.03 -54.34 -4.44
CA PHE A 82 -13.99 -53.29 -4.09
C PHE A 82 -13.35 -52.18 -3.27
N ALA A 83 -13.89 -50.97 -3.41
CA ALA A 83 -13.59 -49.80 -2.60
C ALA A 83 -14.90 -49.16 -2.11
N ALA A 84 -15.00 -48.97 -0.80
CA ALA A 84 -16.17 -48.41 -0.14
C ALA A 84 -15.77 -47.23 0.77
N LEU A 85 -16.56 -46.16 0.73
CA LEU A 85 -16.45 -45.06 1.69
C LEU A 85 -17.50 -45.28 2.76
N LEU A 86 -17.07 -45.62 3.97
CA LEU A 86 -17.96 -45.86 5.09
C LEU A 86 -17.94 -44.67 6.04
N THR A 87 -19.13 -44.22 6.44
CA THR A 87 -19.29 -43.25 7.53
C THR A 87 -19.32 -44.00 8.86
N GLN A 88 -18.37 -43.72 9.73
CA GLN A 88 -18.33 -44.22 11.11
C GLN A 88 -19.21 -43.35 12.01
N PRO A 89 -20.27 -43.90 12.61
CA PRO A 89 -21.14 -43.13 13.52
C PRO A 89 -20.48 -42.84 14.88
N LYS A 90 -19.38 -43.52 15.25
CA LYS A 90 -18.59 -43.27 16.46
C LYS A 90 -17.08 -43.33 16.14
N PRO A 91 -16.33 -42.22 16.25
CA PRO A 91 -14.92 -42.13 15.83
C PRO A 91 -13.92 -43.01 16.63
N ASP A 92 -14.32 -43.50 17.81
CA ASP A 92 -13.47 -44.26 18.73
C ASP A 92 -13.66 -45.79 18.67
N VAL A 93 -14.64 -46.27 17.88
CA VAL A 93 -14.89 -47.72 17.72
C VAL A 93 -14.39 -48.15 16.34
N PRO A 94 -13.33 -48.97 16.25
CA PRO A 94 -12.82 -49.43 14.97
C PRO A 94 -13.82 -50.39 14.32
N ILE A 95 -14.09 -50.19 13.03
CA ILE A 95 -14.85 -51.15 12.23
C ILE A 95 -14.06 -52.45 12.19
N SER A 96 -14.66 -53.53 12.68
CA SER A 96 -14.01 -54.84 12.81
C SER A 96 -14.43 -55.81 11.71
N LEU A 97 -15.69 -55.69 11.28
CA LEU A 97 -16.30 -56.54 10.29
C LEU A 97 -17.04 -55.70 9.26
N ILE A 98 -16.92 -56.10 7.99
CA ILE A 98 -17.78 -55.58 6.91
C ILE A 98 -18.48 -56.72 6.19
N ASP A 99 -19.75 -56.51 5.86
CA ASP A 99 -20.55 -57.38 5.00
C ASP A 99 -20.68 -56.72 3.62
N VAL A 100 -20.27 -57.44 2.58
CA VAL A 100 -20.26 -57.01 1.19
C VAL A 100 -21.32 -57.83 0.44
N ASP A 101 -22.34 -57.16 -0.11
CA ASP A 101 -23.52 -57.79 -0.68
C ASP A 101 -23.86 -57.20 -2.06
N ASP A 102 -23.87 -58.04 -3.10
CA ASP A 102 -24.24 -57.69 -4.48
C ASP A 102 -25.71 -58.05 -4.84
N GLY A 103 -26.50 -58.47 -3.84
CA GLY A 103 -27.88 -58.93 -3.99
C GLY A 103 -28.03 -60.41 -4.36
N ARG A 104 -26.93 -61.12 -4.65
CA ARG A 104 -26.89 -62.57 -4.91
C ARG A 104 -25.97 -63.31 -3.95
N ILE A 105 -24.84 -62.69 -3.58
CA ILE A 105 -23.81 -63.24 -2.72
C ILE A 105 -23.51 -62.19 -1.63
N SER A 106 -23.57 -62.62 -0.37
CA SER A 106 -23.12 -61.84 0.78
C SER A 106 -21.86 -62.48 1.37
N GLU A 107 -20.75 -61.74 1.39
CA GLU A 107 -19.47 -62.16 1.96
C GLU A 107 -19.03 -61.25 3.10
N ARG A 108 -18.52 -61.86 4.18
CA ARG A 108 -18.03 -61.15 5.36
C ARG A 108 -16.51 -61.05 5.36
N PHE A 109 -15.99 -59.85 5.64
CA PHE A 109 -14.56 -59.56 5.72
C PHE A 109 -14.16 -59.05 7.09
N ILE A 110 -12.99 -59.47 7.57
CA ILE A 110 -12.36 -58.94 8.78
C ILE A 110 -11.48 -57.74 8.38
N VAL A 111 -11.78 -56.56 8.92
CA VAL A 111 -11.01 -55.35 8.65
C VAL A 111 -9.74 -55.35 9.50
N ALA A 112 -8.60 -55.04 8.89
CA ALA A 112 -7.33 -54.93 9.61
C ALA A 112 -7.41 -53.83 10.70
N PRO A 113 -6.93 -54.09 11.94
CA PRO A 113 -7.10 -53.17 13.06
C PRO A 113 -6.27 -51.89 12.95
N ARG A 114 -5.22 -51.87 12.11
CA ARG A 114 -4.40 -50.68 11.85
C ARG A 114 -4.73 -50.14 10.46
N PRO A 115 -5.17 -48.88 10.34
CA PRO A 115 -5.39 -48.29 9.04
C PRO A 115 -4.06 -48.07 8.30
N ILE A 116 -4.10 -48.26 6.98
CA ILE A 116 -3.00 -47.97 6.07
C ILE A 116 -3.06 -46.51 5.60
N SER A 117 -1.98 -46.02 4.99
CA SER A 117 -1.98 -44.69 4.37
C SER A 117 -2.80 -44.67 3.07
N ILE A 118 -3.22 -43.48 2.61
CA ILE A 118 -3.87 -43.32 1.30
C ILE A 118 -2.92 -43.70 0.15
N GLU A 119 -1.61 -43.53 0.33
CA GLU A 119 -0.59 -43.93 -0.65
C GLU A 119 -0.48 -45.47 -0.78
N ASP A 120 -0.54 -46.18 0.34
CA ASP A 120 -0.59 -47.66 0.35
C ASP A 120 -1.90 -48.17 -0.25
N ALA A 121 -3.01 -47.49 0.06
CA ALA A 121 -4.32 -47.77 -0.52
C ALA A 121 -4.30 -47.58 -2.04
N ALA A 122 -3.68 -46.51 -2.53
CA ALA A 122 -3.49 -46.29 -3.95
C ALA A 122 -2.66 -47.42 -4.59
N THR A 123 -1.52 -47.77 -3.97
CA THR A 123 -0.64 -48.84 -4.43
C THR A 123 -1.39 -50.18 -4.58
N LEU A 124 -2.27 -50.50 -3.62
CA LEU A 124 -3.14 -51.68 -3.69
C LEU A 124 -4.14 -51.63 -4.86
N ILE A 125 -4.76 -50.48 -5.10
CA ILE A 125 -5.65 -50.29 -6.25
C ILE A 125 -4.87 -50.48 -7.56
N ALA A 126 -3.70 -49.83 -7.71
CA ALA A 126 -2.85 -49.95 -8.89
C ALA A 126 -2.48 -51.39 -9.24
N GLN A 127 -2.13 -52.18 -8.22
CA GLN A 127 -1.71 -53.58 -8.40
C GLN A 127 -2.86 -54.52 -8.77
N THR A 128 -4.11 -54.17 -8.44
CA THR A 128 -5.25 -55.09 -8.51
C THR A 128 -6.30 -54.72 -9.55
N ALA A 129 -6.35 -53.47 -10.01
CA ALA A 129 -7.31 -52.96 -10.98
C ALA A 129 -6.76 -52.90 -12.42
N ALA A 130 -6.14 -53.98 -12.92
CA ALA A 130 -5.52 -53.98 -14.25
C ALA A 130 -6.53 -53.58 -15.35
N GLY A 131 -6.27 -52.45 -16.02
CA GLY A 131 -7.09 -51.91 -17.10
C GLY A 131 -8.25 -51.01 -16.66
N GLU A 132 -8.63 -51.00 -15.37
CA GLU A 132 -9.77 -50.21 -14.84
C GLU A 132 -9.36 -49.14 -13.82
N THR A 133 -8.06 -48.99 -13.51
CA THR A 133 -7.54 -48.02 -12.52
C THR A 133 -8.14 -46.62 -12.70
N ALA A 134 -8.20 -46.09 -13.93
CA ALA A 134 -8.70 -44.74 -14.18
C ALA A 134 -10.20 -44.58 -13.85
N VAL A 135 -11.00 -45.60 -14.10
CA VAL A 135 -12.45 -45.62 -13.80
C VAL A 135 -12.67 -45.72 -12.30
N VAL A 136 -11.93 -46.58 -11.61
CA VAL A 136 -11.99 -46.76 -10.16
C VAL A 136 -11.62 -45.48 -9.43
N VAL A 137 -10.52 -44.84 -9.83
CA VAL A 137 -10.05 -43.58 -9.25
C VAL A 137 -11.04 -42.46 -9.49
N SER A 138 -11.62 -42.37 -10.69
CA SER A 138 -12.59 -41.31 -10.99
C SER A 138 -13.83 -41.42 -10.11
N ARG A 139 -14.39 -42.63 -9.94
CA ARG A 139 -15.53 -42.85 -9.03
C ARG A 139 -15.20 -42.55 -7.57
N LEU A 140 -14.00 -42.94 -7.12
CA LEU A 140 -13.53 -42.63 -5.77
C LEU A 140 -13.35 -41.13 -5.55
N ALA A 141 -12.73 -40.44 -6.51
CA ALA A 141 -12.55 -39.00 -6.48
C ALA A 141 -13.89 -38.25 -6.51
N ASP A 142 -14.84 -38.65 -7.36
CA ASP A 142 -16.18 -38.05 -7.42
C ASP A 142 -16.87 -38.08 -6.06
N GLN A 143 -16.84 -39.23 -5.37
CA GLN A 143 -17.45 -39.36 -4.04
C GLN A 143 -16.69 -38.61 -2.95
N LEU A 144 -15.35 -38.62 -2.98
CA LEU A 144 -14.52 -37.90 -2.00
C LEU A 144 -14.63 -36.39 -2.17
N MET A 145 -14.78 -35.91 -3.40
CA MET A 145 -14.74 -34.49 -3.74
C MET A 145 -16.15 -33.88 -3.92
N ALA A 146 -17.21 -34.68 -3.80
CA ALA A 146 -18.61 -34.23 -3.83
C ALA A 146 -18.97 -33.20 -2.73
N GLN A 147 -18.23 -33.21 -1.60
CA GLN A 147 -18.41 -32.25 -0.50
C GLN A 147 -17.15 -31.37 -0.35
N PRO A 148 -17.01 -30.28 -1.13
CA PRO A 148 -15.80 -29.48 -1.20
C PRO A 148 -15.43 -28.77 0.13
N GLY A 149 -16.34 -28.70 1.11
CA GLY A 149 -16.09 -28.15 2.45
C GLY A 149 -15.21 -29.05 3.34
N ASN A 150 -15.11 -30.35 3.06
CA ASN A 150 -14.31 -31.29 3.84
C ASN A 150 -12.90 -31.45 3.23
N ARG A 151 -11.95 -30.67 3.76
CA ARG A 151 -10.56 -30.62 3.28
C ARG A 151 -9.85 -31.98 3.28
N ASN A 152 -10.14 -32.84 4.26
CA ASN A 152 -9.50 -34.15 4.38
C ASN A 152 -9.96 -35.11 3.26
N ARG A 153 -11.25 -35.09 2.92
CA ARG A 153 -11.79 -35.88 1.80
C ARG A 153 -11.24 -35.41 0.46
N VAL A 154 -11.19 -34.09 0.24
CA VAL A 154 -10.58 -33.50 -0.96
C VAL A 154 -9.11 -33.92 -1.08
N PHE A 155 -8.34 -33.83 0.00
CA PHE A 155 -6.93 -34.23 0.01
C PHE A 155 -6.74 -35.72 -0.32
N ALA A 156 -7.58 -36.60 0.23
CA ALA A 156 -7.56 -38.02 -0.07
C ALA A 156 -7.88 -38.30 -1.56
N GLY A 157 -8.90 -37.63 -2.13
CA GLY A 157 -9.25 -37.74 -3.54
C GLY A 157 -8.10 -37.31 -4.46
N LEU A 158 -7.49 -36.14 -4.19
CA LEU A 158 -6.34 -35.64 -4.95
C LEU A 158 -5.10 -36.55 -4.82
N SER A 159 -4.88 -37.16 -3.66
CA SER A 159 -3.79 -38.11 -3.45
C SER A 159 -3.98 -39.39 -4.28
N LEU A 160 -5.21 -39.91 -4.34
CA LEU A 160 -5.55 -41.05 -5.19
C LEU A 160 -5.36 -40.72 -6.67
N ILE A 161 -5.83 -39.56 -7.13
CA ILE A 161 -5.64 -39.09 -8.52
C ILE A 161 -4.15 -39.02 -8.84
N LYS A 162 -3.36 -38.34 -7.99
CA LYS A 162 -1.92 -38.17 -8.20
C LYS A 162 -1.14 -39.47 -8.24
N ALA A 163 -1.56 -40.48 -7.48
CA ALA A 163 -0.88 -41.76 -7.43
C ALA A 163 -1.26 -42.70 -8.59
N LEU A 164 -2.45 -42.54 -9.18
CA LEU A 164 -3.06 -43.58 -10.03
C LEU A 164 -3.45 -43.12 -11.42
N GLN A 165 -3.63 -41.81 -11.66
CA GLN A 165 -3.86 -41.28 -13.00
C GLN A 165 -2.52 -40.97 -13.67
N PRO A 166 -2.28 -41.48 -14.89
CA PRO A 166 -1.13 -41.05 -15.67
C PRO A 166 -1.26 -39.57 -16.02
N SER A 167 -0.12 -38.88 -16.13
CA SER A 167 -0.06 -37.52 -16.67
C SER A 167 -0.56 -37.53 -18.11
N ASP A 168 -1.51 -36.66 -18.43
CA ASP A 168 -2.11 -36.54 -19.75
C ASP A 168 -1.63 -35.30 -20.53
N GLY A 169 -0.64 -34.59 -19.95
CA GLY A 169 -0.05 -33.38 -20.48
C GLY A 169 0.97 -32.80 -19.51
N PHE A 170 1.48 -31.61 -19.84
CA PHE A 170 2.34 -30.83 -18.94
C PHE A 170 2.05 -29.34 -19.05
N ILE A 171 2.20 -28.62 -17.93
CA ILE A 171 2.28 -27.15 -17.92
C ILE A 171 3.72 -26.74 -18.20
N GLU A 172 3.93 -25.96 -19.25
CA GLU A 172 5.24 -25.50 -19.72
C GLU A 172 5.49 -24.04 -19.33
N LEU A 173 4.44 -23.24 -19.18
CA LEU A 173 4.52 -21.85 -18.76
C LEU A 173 3.47 -21.56 -17.69
N VAL A 174 3.89 -20.85 -16.64
CA VAL A 174 3.00 -20.25 -15.64
C VAL A 174 3.33 -18.77 -15.54
N GLY A 175 2.33 -17.92 -15.68
CA GLY A 175 2.44 -16.48 -15.51
C GLY A 175 1.39 -15.95 -14.55
N GLU A 176 1.63 -14.77 -14.00
CA GLU A 176 0.66 -14.00 -13.23
C GLU A 176 0.55 -12.63 -13.88
N THR A 177 -0.64 -12.18 -14.26
CA THR A 177 -0.78 -10.83 -14.85
C THR A 177 -0.66 -9.75 -13.78
N HIS A 178 -0.50 -8.50 -14.20
CA HIS A 178 -0.52 -7.35 -13.30
C HIS A 178 -1.85 -7.23 -12.49
N ASP A 179 -2.93 -7.79 -13.01
CA ASP A 179 -4.25 -7.85 -12.36
C ASP A 179 -4.38 -9.02 -11.36
N GLY A 180 -3.29 -9.78 -11.11
CA GLY A 180 -3.26 -10.92 -10.17
C GLY A 180 -3.91 -12.20 -10.70
N VAL A 181 -4.08 -12.30 -12.03
CA VAL A 181 -4.69 -13.47 -12.68
C VAL A 181 -3.60 -14.45 -13.07
N ILE A 182 -3.72 -15.72 -12.66
CA ILE A 182 -2.76 -16.75 -13.04
C ILE A 182 -3.12 -17.30 -14.42
N VAL A 183 -2.10 -17.46 -15.26
CA VAL A 183 -2.19 -18.02 -16.61
C VAL A 183 -1.28 -19.22 -16.70
N ILE A 184 -1.77 -20.31 -17.30
CA ILE A 184 -0.99 -21.50 -17.57
C ILE A 184 -1.07 -21.87 -19.05
N MET A 185 0.04 -22.35 -19.61
CA MET A 185 0.11 -22.83 -20.99
C MET A 185 0.89 -24.13 -21.06
N GLY A 186 0.53 -24.98 -22.01
CA GLY A 186 1.18 -26.27 -22.22
C GLY A 186 0.44 -27.10 -23.25
N TRP A 187 0.44 -28.41 -23.08
CA TRP A 187 -0.33 -29.34 -23.91
C TRP A 187 -1.01 -30.40 -23.04
N SER A 188 -2.16 -30.92 -23.48
CA SER A 188 -2.90 -31.98 -22.79
C SER A 188 -3.83 -32.73 -23.74
N ARG A 189 -4.02 -34.03 -23.46
CA ARG A 189 -4.98 -34.93 -24.11
C ARG A 189 -6.42 -34.69 -23.70
N ALA A 190 -6.61 -34.17 -22.48
CA ALA A 190 -7.90 -34.23 -21.79
C ALA A 190 -8.57 -32.87 -21.60
N PHE A 191 -7.89 -31.77 -21.97
CA PHE A 191 -8.49 -30.45 -21.84
C PHE A 191 -9.64 -30.27 -22.83
N VAL A 192 -10.84 -30.11 -22.29
CA VAL A 192 -12.02 -29.70 -23.05
C VAL A 192 -12.12 -28.18 -22.99
N PRO A 193 -12.14 -27.47 -24.14
CA PRO A 193 -12.24 -26.03 -24.15
C PRO A 193 -13.53 -25.53 -23.50
N GLY A 194 -13.42 -24.53 -22.62
CA GLY A 194 -14.54 -24.01 -21.84
C GLY A 194 -14.18 -23.72 -20.39
N ARG A 195 -15.20 -23.70 -19.53
CA ARG A 195 -15.04 -23.50 -18.09
C ARG A 195 -15.03 -24.84 -17.37
N CYS A 196 -14.09 -25.03 -16.45
CA CYS A 196 -14.06 -26.15 -15.51
C CYS A 196 -13.57 -25.68 -14.13
N GLN A 197 -13.80 -26.48 -13.09
CA GLN A 197 -13.17 -26.26 -11.79
C GLN A 197 -11.86 -27.04 -11.71
N ALA A 198 -10.82 -26.38 -11.22
CA ALA A 198 -9.50 -26.97 -11.04
C ALA A 198 -9.03 -26.83 -9.59
N TYR A 199 -8.40 -27.90 -9.08
CA TYR A 199 -7.68 -27.92 -7.82
C TYR A 199 -6.20 -27.62 -8.10
N LEU A 200 -5.72 -26.52 -7.54
CA LEU A 200 -4.36 -26.03 -7.71
C LEU A 200 -3.43 -26.70 -6.70
N LEU A 201 -2.33 -27.27 -7.20
CA LEU A 201 -1.31 -27.91 -6.38
C LEU A 201 -0.22 -26.88 -6.02
N ALA A 202 -0.48 -26.03 -5.03
CA ALA A 202 0.40 -24.92 -4.63
C ALA A 202 0.71 -24.86 -3.13
N GLY A 203 1.27 -25.95 -2.58
CA GLY A 203 1.52 -26.12 -1.15
C GLY A 203 0.24 -26.46 -0.38
N ALA A 204 -0.71 -25.52 -0.31
CA ALA A 204 -2.08 -25.76 0.12
C ALA A 204 -3.00 -25.91 -1.11
N THR A 205 -3.86 -26.92 -1.10
CA THR A 205 -4.83 -27.13 -2.18
C THR A 205 -5.87 -26.01 -2.19
N THR A 206 -5.97 -25.31 -3.32
CA THR A 206 -6.96 -24.25 -3.55
C THR A 206 -7.82 -24.60 -4.76
N VAL A 207 -9.13 -24.38 -4.68
CA VAL A 207 -10.04 -24.52 -5.82
C VAL A 207 -10.10 -23.20 -6.58
N ALA A 208 -10.02 -23.25 -7.90
CA ALA A 208 -10.15 -22.10 -8.79
C ALA A 208 -11.06 -22.42 -9.98
N ASP A 209 -11.77 -21.41 -10.48
CA ASP A 209 -12.39 -21.49 -11.80
C ASP A 209 -11.27 -21.42 -12.86
N CYS A 210 -11.36 -22.32 -13.84
CA CYS A 210 -10.39 -22.49 -14.90
C CYS A 210 -11.07 -22.32 -16.26
N PHE A 211 -10.61 -21.35 -17.04
CA PHE A 211 -11.12 -21.03 -18.37
C PHE A 211 -10.09 -21.41 -19.41
N VAL A 212 -10.38 -22.43 -20.22
CA VAL A 212 -9.41 -23.09 -21.10
C VAL A 212 -9.77 -22.86 -22.56
N ALA A 213 -8.75 -22.57 -23.37
CA ALA A 213 -8.81 -22.68 -24.82
C ALA A 213 -7.74 -23.64 -25.34
N SER A 214 -8.03 -24.28 -26.46
CA SER A 214 -7.10 -25.20 -27.14
C SER A 214 -6.66 -24.64 -28.49
N PHE A 215 -5.42 -24.89 -28.90
CA PHE A 215 -4.88 -24.51 -30.20
C PHE A 215 -4.00 -25.63 -30.78
N ALA A 216 -3.83 -25.64 -32.11
CA ALA A 216 -3.02 -26.64 -32.78
C ALA A 216 -1.52 -26.32 -32.61
N ARG A 217 -0.70 -27.36 -32.44
CA ARG A 217 0.76 -27.25 -32.35
C ARG A 217 1.41 -28.29 -33.25
N PRO A 218 2.39 -27.93 -34.09
CA PRO A 218 3.06 -28.87 -34.98
C PRO A 218 4.15 -29.70 -34.28
N ASP A 219 4.57 -29.29 -33.08
CA ASP A 219 5.68 -29.89 -32.32
C ASP A 219 5.24 -30.92 -31.28
N ILE A 220 3.94 -31.18 -31.14
CA ILE A 220 3.37 -32.15 -30.20
C ILE A 220 2.84 -33.40 -30.91
N PRO A 221 2.63 -34.53 -30.21
CA PRO A 221 2.17 -35.77 -30.84
C PRO A 221 0.87 -35.59 -31.65
N GLU A 222 0.72 -36.39 -32.70
CA GLU A 222 -0.43 -36.31 -33.60
C GLU A 222 -1.75 -36.55 -32.84
N GLY A 223 -2.69 -35.60 -32.94
CA GLY A 223 -3.98 -35.63 -32.24
C GLY A 223 -4.01 -34.89 -30.90
N GLU A 224 -2.88 -34.37 -30.43
CA GLU A 224 -2.78 -33.56 -29.20
C GLU A 224 -3.02 -32.07 -29.47
N LEU A 225 -3.45 -31.34 -28.44
CA LEU A 225 -3.66 -29.89 -28.53
C LEU A 225 -2.84 -29.15 -27.47
N GLY A 226 -2.32 -27.99 -27.88
CA GLY A 226 -1.85 -26.98 -26.94
C GLY A 226 -3.03 -26.38 -26.19
N PHE A 227 -2.83 -25.97 -24.95
CA PHE A 227 -3.83 -25.24 -24.18
C PHE A 227 -3.26 -23.95 -23.60
N VAL A 228 -4.16 -22.98 -23.42
CA VAL A 228 -3.95 -21.79 -22.59
C VAL A 228 -5.14 -21.70 -21.64
N ALA A 229 -4.87 -21.47 -20.36
CA ALA A 229 -5.92 -21.34 -19.36
C ALA A 229 -5.68 -20.18 -18.39
N VAL A 230 -6.78 -19.52 -18.03
CA VAL A 230 -6.84 -18.48 -17.00
C VAL A 230 -7.43 -19.11 -15.74
N LEU A 231 -6.73 -18.93 -14.62
CA LEU A 231 -7.11 -19.42 -13.29
C LEU A 231 -7.51 -18.24 -12.41
N GLU A 232 -8.77 -18.23 -11.96
CA GLU A 232 -9.28 -17.22 -11.03
C GLU A 232 -9.11 -17.72 -9.58
N THR A 233 -8.04 -17.28 -8.92
CA THR A 233 -7.62 -17.79 -7.59
C THR A 233 -8.01 -16.89 -6.42
N GLY A 234 -8.52 -15.68 -6.71
CA GLY A 234 -8.80 -14.65 -5.71
C GLY A 234 -7.56 -14.20 -4.92
N GLY A 235 -6.36 -14.26 -5.55
CA GLY A 235 -5.10 -13.83 -4.94
C GLY A 235 -4.51 -14.80 -3.89
N ARG A 236 -5.05 -16.02 -3.78
CA ARG A 236 -4.63 -17.00 -2.75
C ARG A 236 -3.39 -17.82 -3.13
N VAL A 237 -3.03 -17.82 -4.41
CA VAL A 237 -1.95 -18.63 -4.97
C VAL A 237 -1.08 -17.73 -5.83
N ARG A 238 0.24 -17.88 -5.71
CA ARG A 238 1.21 -17.24 -6.61
C ARG A 238 1.57 -18.18 -7.76
N ALA A 239 1.91 -17.61 -8.92
CA ALA A 239 2.33 -18.37 -10.09
C ALA A 239 3.50 -19.35 -9.81
N ASP A 240 4.51 -18.89 -9.07
CA ASP A 240 5.73 -19.67 -8.78
C ASP A 240 5.51 -20.87 -7.84
N ALA A 241 4.42 -20.86 -7.08
CA ALA A 241 4.07 -21.94 -6.16
C ALA A 241 3.33 -23.10 -6.87
N LEU A 242 2.84 -22.89 -8.09
CA LEU A 242 2.00 -23.86 -8.80
C LEU A 242 2.80 -25.04 -9.33
N LYS A 243 2.50 -26.25 -8.84
CA LYS A 243 3.15 -27.51 -9.24
C LYS A 243 2.32 -28.34 -10.21
N GLY A 244 1.10 -27.93 -10.52
CA GLY A 244 0.16 -28.66 -11.37
C GLY A 244 -1.28 -28.36 -11.00
N ILE A 245 -2.19 -28.91 -11.79
CA ILE A 245 -3.63 -28.79 -11.57
C ILE A 245 -4.33 -30.13 -11.73
N VAL A 246 -5.41 -30.31 -10.98
CA VAL A 246 -6.31 -31.45 -11.08
C VAL A 246 -7.70 -30.95 -11.45
N TYR A 247 -8.28 -31.46 -12.53
CA TYR A 247 -9.58 -31.00 -13.04
C TYR A 247 -10.43 -32.18 -13.53
N ASN A 248 -11.73 -31.95 -13.67
CA ASN A 248 -12.66 -32.93 -14.21
C ASN A 248 -13.11 -32.49 -15.62
N ALA A 249 -12.90 -33.36 -16.61
CA ALA A 249 -13.17 -33.09 -18.02
C ALA A 249 -14.48 -33.74 -18.53
N GLY A 250 -15.43 -34.05 -17.64
CA GLY A 250 -16.69 -34.73 -17.99
C GLY A 250 -16.57 -36.23 -18.28
N GLY A 251 -15.35 -36.72 -18.54
CA GLY A 251 -15.00 -38.14 -18.73
C GLY A 251 -14.17 -38.76 -17.59
N GLY A 252 -13.81 -37.99 -16.56
CA GLY A 252 -12.98 -38.43 -15.45
C GLY A 252 -12.14 -37.31 -14.85
N TRP A 253 -11.34 -37.66 -13.84
CA TRP A 253 -10.39 -36.75 -13.19
C TRP A 253 -9.01 -36.85 -13.82
N HIS A 254 -8.42 -35.70 -14.10
CA HIS A 254 -7.18 -35.54 -14.85
C HIS A 254 -6.15 -34.76 -14.03
N LEU A 255 -4.87 -35.10 -14.21
CA LEU A 255 -3.73 -34.42 -13.60
C LEU A 255 -2.80 -33.90 -14.68
N THR A 256 -2.64 -32.58 -14.74
CA THR A 256 -1.63 -31.93 -15.56
C THR A 256 -0.58 -31.28 -14.64
N PRO A 257 0.58 -31.93 -14.43
CA PRO A 257 1.65 -31.40 -13.59
C PRO A 257 2.42 -30.29 -14.30
N ALA A 258 3.07 -29.42 -13.52
CA ALA A 258 4.07 -28.51 -14.04
C ALA A 258 5.32 -29.28 -14.45
N HIS A 259 5.83 -29.02 -15.65
CA HIS A 259 7.05 -29.62 -16.14
C HIS A 259 8.24 -29.22 -15.24
N SER A 260 9.26 -30.08 -15.14
CA SER A 260 10.43 -29.79 -14.29
C SER A 260 11.23 -28.56 -14.73
N ARG A 261 11.01 -28.09 -15.96
CA ARG A 261 11.60 -26.87 -16.54
C ARG A 261 10.53 -25.83 -16.89
N VAL A 262 9.44 -25.77 -16.11
CA VAL A 262 8.37 -24.80 -16.33
C VAL A 262 8.93 -23.37 -16.33
N GLN A 263 8.56 -22.58 -17.33
CA GLN A 263 8.93 -21.18 -17.42
C GLN A 263 7.97 -20.36 -16.56
N ILE A 264 8.52 -19.56 -15.64
CA ILE A 264 7.74 -18.58 -14.89
C ILE A 264 7.81 -17.25 -15.62
N SER A 265 6.70 -16.84 -16.21
CA SER A 265 6.57 -15.57 -16.94
C SER A 265 6.44 -14.40 -15.97
N ALA A 266 7.16 -13.31 -16.23
CA ALA A 266 6.99 -12.07 -15.48
C ALA A 266 5.63 -11.44 -15.78
N ALA A 267 5.15 -10.59 -14.86
CA ALA A 267 3.78 -10.11 -14.93
C ALA A 267 3.45 -9.23 -16.14
N LEU A 268 4.45 -8.51 -16.65
CA LEU A 268 4.33 -7.66 -17.83
C LEU A 268 4.40 -8.45 -19.15
N ASP A 269 4.99 -9.65 -19.14
CA ASP A 269 5.16 -10.49 -20.33
C ASP A 269 4.00 -11.47 -20.53
N THR A 270 3.31 -11.83 -19.43
CA THR A 270 2.20 -12.80 -19.46
C THR A 270 1.10 -12.45 -20.47
N PRO A 271 0.64 -11.19 -20.63
CA PRO A 271 -0.36 -10.84 -21.65
C PRO A 271 0.12 -11.08 -23.09
N ASP A 272 1.41 -10.87 -23.40
CA ASP A 272 2.00 -11.15 -24.71
C ASP A 272 1.93 -12.65 -25.05
N HIS A 273 2.22 -13.52 -24.07
CA HIS A 273 2.09 -14.97 -24.23
C HIS A 273 0.66 -15.39 -24.60
N ILE A 274 -0.36 -14.82 -23.95
CA ILE A 274 -1.76 -15.12 -24.28
C ILE A 274 -2.07 -14.66 -25.70
N ARG A 275 -1.68 -13.42 -26.07
CA ARG A 275 -1.92 -12.87 -27.42
C ARG A 275 -1.31 -13.72 -28.52
N SER A 276 -0.14 -14.33 -28.27
CA SER A 276 0.56 -15.16 -29.26
C SER A 276 -0.25 -16.37 -29.74
N VAL A 277 -1.15 -16.91 -28.91
CA VAL A 277 -1.97 -18.08 -29.25
C VAL A 277 -3.45 -17.75 -29.47
N LEU A 278 -3.90 -16.55 -29.06
CA LEU A 278 -5.31 -16.20 -28.99
C LEU A 278 -6.02 -16.24 -30.37
N LEU A 279 -5.31 -15.93 -31.45
CA LEU A 279 -5.87 -15.94 -32.81
C LEU A 279 -6.23 -17.35 -33.30
N GLU A 280 -5.49 -18.37 -32.86
CA GLU A 280 -5.67 -19.77 -33.26
C GLU A 280 -6.45 -20.58 -32.23
N ALA A 281 -6.63 -20.02 -31.03
CA ALA A 281 -7.29 -20.67 -29.91
C ALA A 281 -8.80 -20.85 -30.13
N ARG A 282 -9.32 -22.02 -29.76
CA ARG A 282 -10.73 -22.41 -29.80
C ARG A 282 -11.24 -22.64 -28.39
N ALA A 283 -12.37 -22.02 -28.04
CA ALA A 283 -13.03 -22.15 -26.73
C ALA A 283 -14.50 -21.74 -26.78
N THR A 284 -15.20 -21.92 -25.65
CA THR A 284 -16.52 -21.32 -25.46
C THR A 284 -16.42 -19.78 -25.42
N PRO A 285 -17.51 -19.04 -25.72
CA PRO A 285 -17.49 -17.58 -25.67
C PRO A 285 -17.06 -17.01 -24.31
N GLU A 286 -17.48 -17.64 -23.21
CA GLU A 286 -17.11 -17.25 -21.84
C GLU A 286 -15.59 -17.38 -21.60
N ALA A 287 -15.00 -18.52 -21.94
CA ALA A 287 -13.57 -18.74 -21.77
C ALA A 287 -12.74 -17.82 -22.68
N MET A 288 -13.19 -17.59 -23.91
CA MET A 288 -12.55 -16.66 -24.83
C MET A 288 -12.59 -15.21 -24.32
N LEU A 289 -13.67 -14.79 -23.67
CA LEU A 289 -13.78 -13.47 -23.04
C LEU A 289 -12.77 -13.30 -21.91
N ARG A 290 -12.59 -14.31 -21.05
CA ARG A 290 -11.62 -14.28 -19.94
C ARG A 290 -10.18 -14.23 -20.45
N LEU A 291 -9.86 -15.02 -21.47
CA LEU A 291 -8.55 -14.99 -22.13
C LEU A 291 -8.26 -13.64 -22.78
N ARG A 292 -9.23 -13.05 -23.49
CA ARG A 292 -9.11 -11.71 -24.07
C ARG A 292 -8.90 -10.64 -23.00
N SER A 293 -9.62 -10.72 -21.88
CA SER A 293 -9.47 -9.79 -20.76
C SER A 293 -8.04 -9.84 -20.19
N ALA A 294 -7.50 -11.04 -19.95
CA ALA A 294 -6.14 -11.24 -19.48
C ALA A 294 -5.07 -10.83 -20.52
N ALA A 295 -5.33 -11.07 -21.81
CA ALA A 295 -4.47 -10.67 -22.92
C ALA A 295 -4.38 -9.15 -23.12
N ASN A 296 -5.46 -8.44 -22.77
CA ASN A 296 -5.55 -6.98 -22.75
C ASN A 296 -5.13 -6.39 -21.40
N GLY A 297 -4.23 -7.06 -20.67
CA GLY A 297 -3.63 -6.55 -19.44
C GLY A 297 -2.44 -5.62 -19.68
N PHE A 298 -2.00 -4.93 -18.63
CA PHE A 298 -0.88 -4.00 -18.69
C PHE A 298 0.47 -4.72 -18.91
N THR A 299 1.24 -4.26 -19.89
CA THR A 299 2.56 -4.82 -20.26
C THR A 299 3.72 -3.85 -20.02
N GLY A 300 3.52 -2.77 -19.25
CA GLY A 300 4.57 -1.76 -19.03
C GLY A 300 4.77 -0.79 -20.20
N LYS A 301 3.97 -0.88 -21.27
CA LYS A 301 4.09 -0.08 -22.49
C LYS A 301 2.92 0.89 -22.62
N ASP A 302 3.17 2.03 -23.25
CA ASP A 302 2.11 2.92 -23.68
C ASP A 302 1.33 2.29 -24.84
N THR A 303 0.03 2.11 -24.63
CA THR A 303 -0.91 1.66 -25.66
C THR A 303 -1.97 2.71 -25.99
N ILE A 304 -1.99 3.86 -25.31
CA ILE A 304 -2.92 4.96 -25.60
C ILE A 304 -2.49 5.68 -26.88
N SER A 305 -1.18 5.93 -27.04
CA SER A 305 -0.63 6.61 -28.21
C SER A 305 -0.91 5.88 -29.54
N SER A 306 -1.13 4.57 -29.49
CA SER A 306 -1.44 3.72 -30.65
C SER A 306 -2.93 3.38 -30.80
N LEU A 307 -3.81 4.03 -30.03
CA LEU A 307 -5.25 3.83 -30.17
C LEU A 307 -5.72 4.25 -31.58
N PRO A 308 -6.56 3.41 -32.23
CA PRO A 308 -7.15 3.74 -33.52
C PRO A 308 -8.27 4.79 -33.42
N TYR A 309 -8.69 5.13 -32.19
CA TYR A 309 -9.68 6.16 -31.90
C TYR A 309 -9.01 7.53 -31.76
N PRO A 310 -9.76 8.64 -31.94
CA PRO A 310 -9.29 9.99 -31.64
C PRO A 310 -9.23 10.22 -30.13
N VAL A 311 -8.39 9.43 -29.44
CA VAL A 311 -8.16 9.49 -27.99
C VAL A 311 -6.67 9.62 -27.75
N ARG A 312 -6.24 10.69 -27.08
CA ARG A 312 -4.85 10.88 -26.65
C ARG A 312 -4.81 11.36 -25.21
N LEU A 313 -3.79 10.90 -24.49
CA LEU A 313 -3.55 11.23 -23.09
C LEU A 313 -2.05 11.43 -22.94
N ASP A 314 -1.67 12.46 -22.20
CA ASP A 314 -0.29 12.59 -21.72
C ASP A 314 -0.27 13.20 -20.31
N VAL A 315 0.83 12.99 -19.60
CA VAL A 315 1.04 13.45 -18.23
C VAL A 315 2.22 14.42 -18.21
N ASP A 316 1.91 15.68 -17.92
CA ASP A 316 2.92 16.73 -17.80
C ASP A 316 3.79 16.49 -16.56
N ARG A 317 3.15 16.13 -15.43
CA ARG A 317 3.83 15.86 -14.15
C ARG A 317 3.11 14.81 -13.34
N VAL A 318 3.91 13.99 -12.67
CA VAL A 318 3.46 13.03 -11.67
C VAL A 318 4.42 13.06 -10.49
N PHE A 319 3.88 13.41 -9.32
CA PHE A 319 4.59 13.38 -8.05
C PHE A 319 4.02 12.28 -7.18
N GLU A 320 4.90 11.54 -6.53
CA GLU A 320 4.54 10.59 -5.47
C GLU A 320 5.07 11.16 -4.15
N THR A 321 4.21 11.28 -3.16
CA THR A 321 4.63 11.69 -1.82
C THR A 321 5.30 10.53 -1.09
N ASP A 322 5.98 10.83 0.02
CA ASP A 322 6.62 9.80 0.84
C ASP A 322 5.60 8.80 1.43
N GLU A 323 4.33 9.19 1.54
CA GLU A 323 3.21 8.33 1.97
C GLU A 323 2.59 7.49 0.83
N GLY A 324 3.01 7.72 -0.42
CA GLY A 324 2.48 7.04 -1.60
C GLY A 324 1.24 7.68 -2.22
N ASP A 325 0.85 8.89 -1.76
CA ASP A 325 -0.18 9.68 -2.43
C ASP A 325 0.38 10.24 -3.75
N MET A 326 -0.45 10.32 -4.78
CA MET A 326 -0.03 10.79 -6.11
C MET A 326 -0.72 12.10 -6.47
N LEU A 327 0.07 13.08 -6.91
CA LEU A 327 -0.41 14.32 -7.52
C LEU A 327 -0.05 14.29 -9.01
N ILE A 328 -1.07 14.24 -9.86
CA ILE A 328 -0.94 14.01 -11.30
C ILE A 328 -1.54 15.20 -12.03
N SER A 329 -0.83 15.72 -13.03
CA SER A 329 -1.38 16.67 -13.98
C SER A 329 -1.00 16.30 -15.41
N GLY A 330 -1.95 16.48 -16.31
CA GLY A 330 -1.81 16.14 -17.72
C GLY A 330 -3.00 16.62 -18.51
N TRP A 331 -3.26 15.97 -19.64
CA TRP A 331 -4.41 16.24 -20.47
C TRP A 331 -4.96 14.96 -21.09
N LEU A 332 -6.29 14.92 -21.26
CA LEU A 332 -7.01 13.89 -22.02
C LEU A 332 -7.81 14.58 -23.13
N LEU A 333 -7.47 14.24 -24.37
CA LEU A 333 -8.19 14.61 -25.57
C LEU A 333 -9.06 13.43 -26.02
N ASP A 334 -10.38 13.59 -25.91
CA ASP A 334 -11.38 12.59 -26.29
C ASP A 334 -12.66 13.28 -26.82
N PRO A 335 -12.59 13.94 -27.99
CA PRO A 335 -13.70 14.72 -28.56
C PRO A 335 -14.96 13.89 -28.86
N GLU A 336 -14.82 12.58 -29.07
CA GLU A 336 -15.95 11.68 -29.39
C GLU A 336 -16.44 10.89 -28.16
N HIS A 337 -15.88 11.19 -26.98
CA HIS A 337 -16.24 10.57 -25.70
C HIS A 337 -16.11 9.04 -25.69
N HIS A 338 -15.09 8.48 -26.35
CA HIS A 338 -14.82 7.04 -26.38
C HIS A 338 -14.41 6.49 -25.01
N VAL A 339 -13.83 7.31 -24.14
CA VAL A 339 -13.36 6.92 -22.81
C VAL A 339 -14.55 6.86 -21.84
N SER A 340 -14.68 5.72 -21.15
CA SER A 340 -15.70 5.49 -20.12
C SER A 340 -15.19 5.66 -18.71
N SER A 341 -13.89 5.40 -18.46
CA SER A 341 -13.25 5.64 -17.18
C SER A 341 -11.74 5.78 -17.31
N VAL A 342 -11.15 6.50 -16.35
CA VAL A 342 -9.70 6.70 -16.20
C VAL A 342 -9.30 6.26 -14.81
N LYS A 343 -8.52 5.19 -14.70
CA LYS A 343 -8.05 4.66 -13.42
C LYS A 343 -6.56 4.84 -13.27
N LEU A 344 -6.12 5.27 -12.10
CA LEU A 344 -4.75 5.12 -11.64
C LEU A 344 -4.61 3.74 -11.00
N ARG A 345 -3.62 2.98 -11.44
CA ARG A 345 -3.40 1.61 -10.98
C ARG A 345 -1.95 1.37 -10.59
N ARG A 346 -1.79 0.44 -9.65
CA ARG A 346 -0.54 -0.20 -9.19
C ARG A 346 -0.90 -1.62 -8.76
N PRO A 347 0.02 -2.60 -8.71
CA PRO A 347 -0.32 -3.93 -8.21
C PRO A 347 -0.99 -3.84 -6.82
N GLY A 348 -2.19 -4.40 -6.72
CA GLY A 348 -2.97 -4.44 -5.47
C GLY A 348 -3.76 -3.17 -5.13
N ALA A 349 -3.66 -2.09 -5.91
CA ALA A 349 -4.37 -0.84 -5.62
C ALA A 349 -4.86 -0.13 -6.89
N GLU A 350 -6.08 0.41 -6.83
CA GLU A 350 -6.64 1.25 -7.89
C GLU A 350 -7.40 2.45 -7.30
N ALA A 351 -7.42 3.55 -8.06
CA ALA A 351 -8.21 4.73 -7.78
C ALA A 351 -8.79 5.27 -9.10
N ARG A 352 -10.06 5.66 -9.10
CA ARG A 352 -10.69 6.27 -10.28
C ARG A 352 -10.39 7.76 -10.30
N LEU A 353 -9.70 8.24 -11.34
CA LEU A 353 -9.25 9.62 -11.45
C LEU A 353 -10.32 10.54 -12.06
N ASP A 354 -11.10 10.03 -13.02
CA ASP A 354 -12.10 10.83 -13.74
C ASP A 354 -13.26 11.31 -12.85
N ASP A 355 -13.44 10.68 -11.69
CA ASP A 355 -14.45 11.08 -10.68
C ASP A 355 -13.96 12.25 -9.80
N ILE A 356 -12.65 12.51 -9.73
CA ILE A 356 -12.06 13.42 -8.73
C ILE A 356 -11.17 14.52 -9.35
N TRP A 357 -10.77 14.39 -10.60
CA TRP A 357 -9.90 15.36 -11.24
C TRP A 357 -10.59 16.73 -11.44
N THR A 358 -9.79 17.78 -11.44
CA THR A 358 -10.25 19.13 -11.79
C THR A 358 -9.78 19.46 -13.21
N ARG A 359 -10.73 19.81 -14.09
CA ARG A 359 -10.47 20.14 -15.49
C ARG A 359 -9.89 21.55 -15.63
N LEU A 360 -9.03 21.74 -16.62
CA LEU A 360 -8.47 23.04 -16.99
C LEU A 360 -8.34 23.17 -18.51
N ASP A 361 -8.36 24.42 -18.98
CA ASP A 361 -8.22 24.71 -20.40
C ASP A 361 -6.78 24.46 -20.88
N ARG A 362 -6.66 23.78 -22.01
CA ARG A 362 -5.40 23.43 -22.68
C ARG A 362 -5.52 23.66 -24.18
N LEU A 363 -5.57 24.94 -24.55
CA LEU A 363 -5.65 25.37 -25.94
C LEU A 363 -4.48 24.84 -26.80
N ASP A 364 -3.30 24.71 -26.19
CA ASP A 364 -2.12 24.12 -26.81
C ASP A 364 -2.35 22.68 -27.29
N VAL A 365 -3.16 21.90 -26.57
CA VAL A 365 -3.54 20.54 -26.96
C VAL A 365 -4.42 20.59 -28.19
N SER A 366 -5.51 21.35 -28.19
CA SER A 366 -6.42 21.46 -29.34
C SER A 366 -5.70 21.94 -30.60
N GLN A 367 -4.82 22.94 -30.48
CA GLN A 367 -4.02 23.44 -31.58
C GLN A 367 -3.07 22.38 -32.15
N SER A 368 -2.45 21.56 -31.30
CA SER A 368 -1.51 20.52 -31.72
C SER A 368 -2.18 19.38 -32.51
N PHE A 369 -3.49 19.18 -32.33
CA PHE A 369 -4.26 18.12 -33.00
C PHE A 369 -5.21 18.64 -34.09
N ALA A 370 -5.34 19.95 -34.28
CA ALA A 370 -6.26 20.58 -35.23
C ALA A 370 -6.06 20.12 -36.69
N ASP A 371 -4.80 19.88 -37.09
CA ASP A 371 -4.46 19.46 -38.45
C ASP A 371 -4.53 17.93 -38.66
N GLN A 372 -4.73 17.14 -37.60
CA GLN A 372 -4.79 15.69 -37.70
C GLN A 372 -6.17 15.23 -38.20
N PRO A 373 -6.26 14.49 -39.34
CA PRO A 373 -7.55 14.12 -39.93
C PRO A 373 -8.49 13.37 -38.99
N ALA A 374 -7.93 12.56 -38.08
CA ALA A 374 -8.69 11.79 -37.10
C ALA A 374 -9.39 12.67 -36.04
N PHE A 375 -8.85 13.85 -35.73
CA PHE A 375 -9.37 14.76 -34.70
C PHE A 375 -10.15 15.94 -35.28
N ARG A 376 -9.74 16.43 -36.46
CA ARG A 376 -10.23 17.66 -37.07
C ARG A 376 -11.75 17.76 -37.19
N ALA A 377 -12.45 16.66 -37.45
CA ALA A 377 -13.90 16.67 -37.62
C ALA A 377 -14.67 16.78 -36.29
N SER A 378 -14.03 16.44 -35.18
CA SER A 378 -14.67 16.22 -33.88
C SER A 378 -14.21 17.22 -32.81
N LEU A 379 -13.13 17.98 -33.06
CA LEU A 379 -12.69 19.06 -32.16
C LEU A 379 -13.69 20.22 -32.15
N ASP A 380 -14.24 20.50 -30.98
CA ASP A 380 -15.04 21.69 -30.72
C ASP A 380 -14.12 22.88 -30.43
N SER A 381 -14.36 24.04 -31.06
CA SER A 381 -13.60 25.25 -30.77
C SER A 381 -13.90 25.81 -29.38
N ASP A 382 -15.06 25.50 -28.83
CA ASP A 382 -15.54 26.06 -27.57
C ASP A 382 -15.19 25.18 -26.36
N ASP A 383 -14.93 23.88 -26.56
CA ASP A 383 -14.43 22.98 -25.51
C ASP A 383 -12.90 22.86 -25.57
N GLN A 384 -12.23 23.58 -24.66
CA GLN A 384 -10.78 23.55 -24.50
C GLN A 384 -10.36 22.85 -23.20
N ALA A 385 -11.30 22.31 -22.43
CA ALA A 385 -11.08 21.83 -21.07
C ALA A 385 -10.47 20.43 -21.08
N HIS A 386 -9.34 20.23 -21.77
CA HIS A 386 -8.67 18.94 -21.95
C HIS A 386 -7.71 18.59 -20.81
N GLY A 387 -7.18 19.58 -20.10
CA GLY A 387 -6.23 19.36 -19.03
C GLY A 387 -6.90 18.87 -17.74
N PHE A 388 -6.12 18.24 -16.87
CA PHE A 388 -6.57 17.81 -15.56
C PHE A 388 -5.49 17.92 -14.49
N VAL A 389 -5.92 18.09 -13.24
CA VAL A 389 -5.12 17.84 -12.02
C VAL A 389 -5.88 16.90 -11.10
N ALA A 390 -5.22 15.89 -10.58
CA ALA A 390 -5.82 14.91 -9.67
C ALA A 390 -4.86 14.56 -8.52
N HIS A 391 -5.37 14.61 -7.29
CA HIS A 391 -4.78 13.96 -6.12
C HIS A 391 -5.48 12.62 -5.90
N ALA A 392 -4.71 11.52 -5.90
CA ALA A 392 -5.24 10.18 -5.68
C ALA A 392 -4.39 9.41 -4.68
N ARG A 393 -5.03 8.48 -3.96
CA ARG A 393 -4.36 7.58 -3.02
C ARG A 393 -4.47 6.15 -3.49
N LEU A 394 -3.38 5.41 -3.37
CA LEU A 394 -3.31 3.99 -3.69
C LEU A 394 -2.98 3.18 -2.43
N PRO A 395 -3.92 3.05 -1.47
CA PRO A 395 -3.66 2.33 -0.23
C PRO A 395 -3.30 0.87 -0.52
N GLY A 396 -2.24 0.36 0.11
CA GLY A 396 -1.83 -1.04 0.01
C GLY A 396 -1.13 -1.44 -1.29
N GLY A 397 -0.85 -0.50 -2.20
CA GLY A 397 -0.10 -0.77 -3.43
C GLY A 397 1.39 -1.03 -3.17
N ASN A 398 2.01 -1.88 -3.99
CA ASN A 398 3.46 -2.08 -3.96
C ASN A 398 4.18 -0.82 -4.46
N LEU A 399 4.79 -0.04 -3.55
CA LEU A 399 5.45 1.24 -3.87
C LEU A 399 6.60 1.09 -4.89
N ASP A 400 7.23 -0.07 -4.99
CA ASP A 400 8.32 -0.34 -5.93
C ASP A 400 7.83 -0.66 -7.34
N ALA A 401 6.54 -0.94 -7.51
CA ALA A 401 5.95 -1.20 -8.80
C ALA A 401 5.54 0.11 -9.51
N THR A 402 5.83 0.13 -10.82
CA THR A 402 5.48 1.25 -11.71
C THR A 402 3.97 1.46 -11.74
N PRO A 403 3.47 2.63 -11.28
CA PRO A 403 2.07 2.97 -11.44
C PRO A 403 1.76 3.31 -12.90
N TYR A 404 0.50 3.21 -13.30
CA TYR A 404 0.06 3.49 -14.66
C TYR A 404 -1.37 4.02 -14.69
N LEU A 405 -1.72 4.73 -15.75
CA LEU A 405 -3.11 5.08 -16.06
C LEU A 405 -3.71 4.00 -16.96
N GLU A 406 -4.93 3.58 -16.65
CA GLU A 406 -5.75 2.65 -17.41
C GLU A 406 -6.99 3.39 -17.92
N LEU A 407 -7.14 3.50 -19.23
CA LEU A 407 -8.38 3.93 -19.89
C LEU A 407 -9.23 2.70 -20.19
N THR A 408 -10.50 2.76 -19.83
CA THR A 408 -11.50 1.81 -20.35
C THR A 408 -12.34 2.53 -21.40
N LEU A 409 -12.35 2.03 -22.63
CA LEU A 409 -13.20 2.56 -23.71
C LEU A 409 -14.63 2.01 -23.60
N ARG A 410 -15.60 2.71 -24.19
CA ARG A 410 -17.03 2.30 -24.16
C ARG A 410 -17.29 0.91 -24.77
N GLU A 411 -16.44 0.47 -25.69
CA GLU A 411 -16.47 -0.88 -26.27
C GLU A 411 -15.86 -1.96 -25.35
N GLY A 412 -15.36 -1.59 -24.17
CA GLY A 412 -14.74 -2.48 -23.19
C GLY A 412 -13.24 -2.71 -23.37
N ARG A 413 -12.62 -2.14 -24.42
CA ARG A 413 -11.16 -2.20 -24.62
C ARG A 413 -10.42 -1.37 -23.56
N ARG A 414 -9.30 -1.90 -23.08
CA ARG A 414 -8.39 -1.20 -22.16
C ARG A 414 -7.18 -0.63 -22.90
N ALA A 415 -6.69 0.52 -22.45
CA ALA A 415 -5.44 1.12 -22.91
C ALA A 415 -4.65 1.71 -21.73
N PHE A 416 -3.33 1.77 -21.84
CA PHE A 416 -2.44 1.99 -20.72
C PHE A 416 -1.40 3.08 -20.99
N LEU A 417 -1.06 3.85 -19.96
CA LEU A 417 0.07 4.79 -19.96
C LEU A 417 0.93 4.57 -18.70
N PRO A 418 2.15 4.03 -18.81
CA PRO A 418 3.05 3.88 -17.67
C PRO A 418 3.47 5.25 -17.13
N LEU A 419 3.51 5.39 -15.79
CA LEU A 419 3.92 6.62 -15.12
C LEU A 419 5.30 6.47 -14.48
N THR A 420 6.06 7.56 -14.48
CA THR A 420 7.36 7.64 -13.80
C THR A 420 7.31 8.73 -12.72
N PRO A 421 6.71 8.43 -11.54
CA PRO A 421 6.55 9.42 -10.49
C PRO A 421 7.89 9.93 -9.96
N LYS A 422 7.97 11.24 -9.72
CA LYS A 422 9.08 11.84 -8.98
C LYS A 422 8.73 11.89 -7.49
N ARG A 423 9.44 11.10 -6.68
CA ARG A 423 9.26 11.07 -5.22
C ARG A 423 9.73 12.37 -4.57
N MET A 424 8.86 13.01 -3.77
CA MET A 424 9.19 14.20 -2.99
C MET A 424 8.15 14.50 -1.89
N PRO A 425 8.50 15.32 -0.88
CA PRO A 425 7.55 15.74 0.15
C PRO A 425 6.33 16.47 -0.43
N ALA A 426 5.15 16.25 0.15
CA ALA A 426 3.87 16.79 -0.32
C ALA A 426 3.90 18.32 -0.50
N ARG A 427 4.52 19.05 0.43
CA ARG A 427 4.70 20.51 0.34
C ARG A 427 5.41 20.93 -0.95
N ARG A 428 6.48 20.23 -1.31
CA ARG A 428 7.27 20.54 -2.51
C ARG A 428 6.50 20.20 -3.77
N ALA A 429 5.78 19.07 -3.79
CA ALA A 429 4.91 18.69 -4.90
C ALA A 429 3.82 19.75 -5.13
N ALA A 430 3.16 20.22 -4.06
CA ALA A 430 2.15 21.27 -4.13
C ALA A 430 2.72 22.59 -4.67
N ILE A 431 3.86 23.07 -4.16
CA ILE A 431 4.49 24.31 -4.65
C ILE A 431 4.87 24.19 -6.13
N GLN A 432 5.48 23.07 -6.53
CA GLN A 432 5.84 22.85 -7.93
C GLN A 432 4.60 22.78 -8.81
N GLN A 433 3.51 22.19 -8.34
CA GLN A 433 2.25 22.14 -9.08
C GLN A 433 1.62 23.54 -9.22
N LEU A 434 1.53 24.30 -8.14
CA LEU A 434 0.97 25.65 -8.15
C LEU A 434 1.76 26.62 -9.01
N SER A 435 3.08 26.47 -9.07
CA SER A 435 3.95 27.31 -9.92
C SER A 435 3.69 27.20 -11.43
N LEU A 436 2.90 26.21 -11.86
CA LEU A 436 2.54 26.02 -13.27
C LEU A 436 1.32 26.84 -13.70
N PHE A 437 0.50 27.28 -12.76
CA PHE A 437 -0.74 27.95 -13.06
C PHE A 437 -0.58 29.46 -12.99
N ASP A 438 -1.16 30.16 -13.96
CA ASP A 438 -1.43 31.59 -13.77
C ASP A 438 -2.40 31.75 -12.59
N ALA A 439 -2.10 32.69 -11.69
CA ALA A 439 -2.97 33.05 -10.60
C ALA A 439 -4.35 33.56 -11.06
N ALA A 440 -4.46 34.01 -12.32
CA ALA A 440 -5.74 34.39 -12.94
C ALA A 440 -6.52 33.19 -13.53
N ASN A 441 -5.97 31.97 -13.49
CA ASN A 441 -6.64 30.79 -14.02
C ASN A 441 -7.92 30.50 -13.21
N TRP A 442 -9.06 30.40 -13.91
CA TRP A 442 -10.38 30.20 -13.31
C TRP A 442 -10.51 28.88 -12.56
N ALA A 443 -9.76 27.83 -12.96
CA ALA A 443 -9.80 26.51 -12.34
C ALA A 443 -8.97 26.41 -11.06
N LEU A 444 -8.11 27.40 -10.79
CA LEU A 444 -7.17 27.39 -9.68
C LEU A 444 -7.84 27.24 -8.29
N PRO A 445 -8.97 27.90 -7.98
CA PRO A 445 -9.70 27.66 -6.74
C PRO A 445 -10.12 26.19 -6.57
N ALA A 446 -10.67 25.57 -7.61
CA ALA A 446 -11.09 24.17 -7.56
C ALA A 446 -9.90 23.21 -7.44
N ILE A 447 -8.78 23.50 -8.12
CA ILE A 447 -7.53 22.73 -7.96
C ILE A 447 -7.04 22.80 -6.51
N VAL A 448 -7.06 23.98 -5.92
CA VAL A 448 -6.66 24.18 -4.53
C VAL A 448 -7.58 23.41 -3.57
N ASP A 449 -8.88 23.61 -3.68
CA ASP A 449 -9.85 23.11 -2.70
C ASP A 449 -10.00 21.58 -2.81
N HIS A 450 -9.94 21.02 -4.03
CA HIS A 450 -10.17 19.58 -4.26
C HIS A 450 -8.89 18.75 -4.37
N GLN A 451 -7.73 19.33 -4.71
CA GLN A 451 -6.49 18.57 -4.95
C GLN A 451 -5.40 18.91 -3.93
N ILE A 452 -5.09 20.20 -3.75
CA ILE A 452 -3.94 20.63 -2.93
C ILE A 452 -4.23 20.58 -1.43
N VAL A 453 -5.38 21.11 -0.98
CA VAL A 453 -5.76 21.10 0.43
C VAL A 453 -5.92 19.65 0.95
N PRO A 454 -6.58 18.71 0.25
CA PRO A 454 -6.69 17.31 0.70
C PRO A 454 -5.35 16.55 0.74
N LEU A 455 -4.43 16.87 -0.16
CA LEU A 455 -3.06 16.35 -0.16
C LEU A 455 -2.32 16.80 1.11
N LEU A 456 -2.23 18.11 1.34
CA LEU A 456 -1.44 18.67 2.45
C LEU A 456 -2.07 18.38 3.82
N SER A 457 -3.41 18.38 3.93
CA SER A 457 -4.11 18.15 5.20
C SER A 457 -3.85 16.77 5.80
N LYS A 458 -3.52 15.77 4.98
CA LYS A 458 -3.23 14.40 5.42
C LYS A 458 -1.79 13.95 5.15
N ALA A 459 -0.94 14.86 4.68
CA ALA A 459 0.48 14.60 4.53
C ALA A 459 1.13 14.41 5.91
N ALA A 460 2.03 13.45 6.01
CA ALA A 460 2.92 13.34 7.15
C ALA A 460 4.04 14.36 7.00
N CYS A 461 4.43 14.98 8.11
CA CYS A 461 5.63 15.79 8.13
C CYS A 461 6.81 14.90 8.53
N ALA A 462 7.86 14.84 7.72
CA ALA A 462 9.12 14.27 8.16
C ALA A 462 9.65 15.12 9.32
N ALA A 463 9.86 14.50 10.49
CA ALA A 463 10.36 15.21 11.66
C ALA A 463 11.70 15.91 11.32
N PRO A 464 11.79 17.24 11.54
CA PRO A 464 13.04 17.94 11.35
C PRO A 464 14.07 17.41 12.35
N ARG A 465 15.33 17.31 11.93
CA ARG A 465 16.39 16.76 12.79
C ARG A 465 17.69 17.52 12.66
N MET A 466 18.45 17.55 13.74
CA MET A 466 19.83 18.00 13.73
C MET A 466 20.69 17.05 12.88
N GLU A 467 21.42 17.60 11.90
CA GLU A 467 22.37 16.85 11.07
C GLU A 467 23.82 17.14 11.47
N THR A 468 24.14 18.39 11.83
CA THR A 468 25.51 18.79 12.18
C THR A 468 25.49 19.97 13.15
N ILE A 469 26.44 19.99 14.08
CA ILE A 469 26.69 21.09 15.02
C ILE A 469 28.14 21.53 14.90
N ILE A 470 28.38 22.84 14.86
CA ILE A 470 29.71 23.45 14.87
C ILE A 470 29.72 24.61 15.85
N ASP A 471 30.53 24.49 16.89
CA ASP A 471 30.74 25.58 17.85
C ASP A 471 31.85 26.52 17.38
N VAL A 472 31.59 27.82 17.50
CA VAL A 472 32.51 28.91 17.20
C VAL A 472 32.74 29.68 18.50
N GLY A 473 33.96 29.62 19.03
CA GLY A 473 34.24 30.15 20.38
C GLY A 473 33.96 29.11 21.47
N VAL A 474 33.81 29.57 22.71
CA VAL A 474 33.45 28.72 23.86
C VAL A 474 31.95 28.91 24.09
N PHE A 475 31.16 27.92 23.68
CA PHE A 475 29.72 27.94 23.92
C PHE A 475 29.43 27.46 25.34
N ASP A 476 28.97 28.38 26.19
CA ASP A 476 28.58 28.10 27.58
C ASP A 476 27.07 28.26 27.74
N GLU A 477 26.36 27.14 27.88
CA GLU A 477 24.91 27.13 28.10
C GLU A 477 24.52 27.70 29.48
N ASN A 478 25.45 27.77 30.43
CA ASN A 478 25.18 28.30 31.78
C ASN A 478 25.31 29.82 31.88
N ALA A 479 25.75 30.49 30.80
CA ALA A 479 25.93 31.94 30.79
C ALA A 479 24.60 32.72 30.83
N GLY A 480 23.48 32.06 30.50
CA GLY A 480 22.14 32.66 30.51
C GLY A 480 21.12 31.81 29.76
N VAL A 481 19.93 32.35 29.51
CA VAL A 481 18.90 31.69 28.70
C VAL A 481 19.34 31.68 27.22
N PRO A 482 19.48 30.53 26.56
CA PRO A 482 19.98 30.48 25.18
C PRO A 482 19.01 31.17 24.20
N ILE A 483 19.57 31.95 23.27
CA ILE A 483 18.83 32.55 22.15
C ILE A 483 18.97 31.64 20.94
N ILE A 484 17.85 31.11 20.47
CA ILE A 484 17.76 30.20 19.34
C ILE A 484 17.22 30.97 18.14
N VAL A 485 18.10 31.18 17.16
CA VAL A 485 17.77 31.89 15.92
C VAL A 485 17.52 30.89 14.80
N GLY A 486 16.31 30.92 14.23
CA GLY A 486 15.96 30.13 13.04
C GLY A 486 15.96 30.98 11.78
N SER A 487 16.70 30.57 10.75
CA SER A 487 16.66 31.23 9.42
C SER A 487 16.65 30.24 8.27
N THR A 488 15.62 30.32 7.44
CA THR A 488 15.51 29.55 6.18
C THR A 488 16.35 30.17 5.06
N VAL A 489 16.59 31.49 5.13
CA VAL A 489 17.33 32.27 4.12
C VAL A 489 18.84 32.20 4.33
N GLY A 490 19.33 32.15 5.57
CA GLY A 490 20.75 32.03 5.91
C GLY A 490 21.45 33.38 6.08
N MET A 491 22.60 33.55 5.43
CA MET A 491 23.49 34.72 5.58
C MET A 491 22.80 36.09 5.47
N PRO A 492 21.87 36.34 4.52
CA PRO A 492 21.23 37.66 4.39
C PRO A 492 20.48 38.12 5.65
N GLU A 493 19.90 37.17 6.39
CA GLU A 493 19.17 37.43 7.63
C GLU A 493 20.12 37.37 8.85
N VAL A 494 20.90 36.30 8.95
CA VAL A 494 21.73 36.02 10.13
C VAL A 494 22.93 36.97 10.23
N GLY A 495 23.52 37.38 9.11
CA GLY A 495 24.74 38.20 9.08
C GLY A 495 24.58 39.53 9.81
N PRO A 496 23.58 40.37 9.45
CA PRO A 496 23.28 41.60 10.18
C PRO A 496 22.97 41.36 11.66
N LEU A 497 22.23 40.29 11.98
CA LEU A 497 21.84 39.98 13.35
C LEU A 497 23.05 39.65 14.24
N LEU A 498 24.06 38.92 13.73
CA LEU A 498 25.31 38.69 14.46
C LEU A 498 26.03 40.01 14.79
N ALA A 499 26.01 40.99 13.89
CA ALA A 499 26.60 42.30 14.19
C ALA A 499 25.85 43.01 15.32
N LEU A 500 24.51 42.95 15.32
CA LEU A 500 23.68 43.54 16.37
C LEU A 500 23.90 42.88 17.72
N PHE A 501 23.98 41.54 17.77
CA PHE A 501 24.30 40.82 19.00
C PHE A 501 25.68 41.19 19.55
N ALA A 502 26.65 41.45 18.68
CA ALA A 502 27.98 41.86 19.10
C ALA A 502 28.04 43.29 19.70
N LEU A 503 27.08 44.16 19.33
CA LEU A 503 27.00 45.56 19.76
C LEU A 503 26.22 45.77 21.07
N ASP A 504 25.40 44.79 21.47
CA ASP A 504 24.67 44.79 22.73
C ASP A 504 25.44 43.93 23.76
N PRO A 505 25.97 44.54 24.84
CA PRO A 505 26.75 43.83 25.87
C PRO A 505 26.04 42.61 26.47
N GLN A 506 24.71 42.63 26.54
CA GLN A 506 23.94 41.53 27.12
C GLN A 506 23.92 40.32 26.17
N THR A 507 23.49 40.53 24.93
CA THR A 507 23.44 39.45 23.93
C THR A 507 24.82 38.96 23.50
N ARG A 508 25.85 39.80 23.64
CA ARG A 508 27.25 39.41 23.37
C ARG A 508 27.72 38.27 24.28
N CYS A 509 27.18 38.20 25.49
CA CYS A 509 27.50 37.18 26.49
C CYS A 509 26.48 36.04 26.55
N ALA A 510 25.34 36.17 25.85
CA ALA A 510 24.29 35.16 25.85
C ALA A 510 24.71 33.90 25.04
N PRO A 511 24.22 32.70 25.40
CA PRO A 511 24.43 31.52 24.57
C PRO A 511 23.64 31.64 23.25
N LEU A 512 24.34 31.78 22.12
CA LEU A 512 23.72 31.95 20.80
C LEU A 512 23.69 30.64 20.00
N VAL A 513 22.51 30.18 19.62
CA VAL A 513 22.31 29.03 18.73
C VAL A 513 21.73 29.53 17.42
N ILE A 514 22.45 29.36 16.32
CA ILE A 514 22.01 29.73 14.97
C ILE A 514 21.69 28.46 14.20
N VAL A 515 20.42 28.27 13.87
CA VAL A 515 19.92 27.11 13.13
C VAL A 515 19.52 27.53 11.73
N VAL A 516 20.11 26.86 10.75
CA VAL A 516 19.81 27.09 9.33
C VAL A 516 19.47 25.78 8.63
N SER A 517 18.72 25.89 7.54
CA SER A 517 18.41 24.73 6.68
C SER A 517 19.71 24.16 6.06
N LYS A 518 19.73 22.86 5.76
CA LYS A 518 20.87 22.21 5.09
C LYS A 518 21.39 22.95 3.85
N PRO A 519 20.56 23.42 2.91
CA PRO A 519 21.04 24.19 1.76
C PRO A 519 21.72 25.51 2.16
N ALA A 520 21.15 26.24 3.13
CA ALA A 520 21.73 27.48 3.63
C ALA A 520 23.05 27.22 4.38
N PHE A 521 23.12 26.16 5.18
CA PHE A 521 24.33 25.76 5.88
C PHE A 521 25.48 25.47 4.92
N GLN A 522 25.24 24.66 3.88
CA GLN A 522 26.26 24.31 2.88
C GLN A 522 26.77 25.53 2.12
N ARG A 523 25.89 26.50 1.85
CA ARG A 523 26.23 27.74 1.15
C ARG A 523 26.99 28.75 2.04
N ASP A 524 26.58 28.90 3.29
CA ASP A 524 26.95 30.07 4.11
C ASP A 524 27.90 29.77 5.28
N LEU A 525 28.13 28.49 5.62
CA LEU A 525 28.87 28.07 6.83
C LEU A 525 30.21 28.78 7.03
N VAL A 526 31.06 28.81 5.99
CA VAL A 526 32.41 29.38 6.08
C VAL A 526 32.33 30.86 6.47
N ARG A 527 31.41 31.60 5.86
CA ARG A 527 31.22 33.03 6.10
C ARG A 527 30.56 33.30 7.46
N LEU A 528 29.60 32.47 7.89
CA LEU A 528 29.01 32.56 9.23
C LEU A 528 30.07 32.39 10.32
N ARG A 529 30.92 31.38 10.16
CA ARG A 529 32.03 31.10 11.09
C ARG A 529 33.06 32.22 11.12
N GLN A 530 33.38 32.82 9.97
CA GLN A 530 34.29 33.98 9.90
C GLN A 530 33.69 35.20 10.60
N LEU A 531 32.41 35.51 10.37
CA LEU A 531 31.72 36.65 10.99
C LEU A 531 31.60 36.49 12.50
N ALA A 532 31.18 35.32 13.00
CA ALA A 532 31.09 35.06 14.43
C ALA A 532 32.46 35.25 15.13
N ARG A 533 33.55 34.77 14.51
CA ARG A 533 34.92 34.99 15.00
C ARG A 533 35.33 36.45 14.97
N PHE A 534 35.04 37.15 13.87
CA PHE A 534 35.36 38.56 13.71
C PHE A 534 34.70 39.43 14.78
N TYR A 535 33.43 39.16 15.10
CA TYR A 535 32.71 39.87 16.15
C TYR A 535 33.07 39.41 17.57
N GLY A 536 33.81 38.30 17.71
CA GLY A 536 34.15 37.70 19.00
C GLY A 536 32.93 37.16 19.74
N LEU A 537 31.98 36.58 19.00
CA LEU A 537 30.80 35.92 19.55
C LEU A 537 31.06 34.43 19.77
N SER A 538 30.49 33.89 20.85
CA SER A 538 30.37 32.45 21.07
C SER A 538 29.06 31.95 20.49
N VAL A 539 29.12 31.18 19.40
CA VAL A 539 27.95 30.76 18.63
C VAL A 539 28.00 29.26 18.34
N ARG A 540 26.88 28.58 18.59
CA ARG A 540 26.62 27.22 18.11
C ARG A 540 25.89 27.28 16.77
N LEU A 541 26.54 26.84 15.69
CA LEU A 541 25.94 26.76 14.35
C LEU A 541 25.35 25.35 14.15
N VAL A 542 24.08 25.28 13.78
CA VAL A 542 23.33 24.03 13.63
C VAL A 542 22.79 23.90 12.20
N CYS A 543 23.04 22.74 11.59
CA CYS A 543 22.45 22.34 10.33
C CYS A 543 21.22 21.46 10.58
N ALA A 544 20.05 21.91 10.15
CA ALA A 544 18.82 21.14 10.22
C ALA A 544 18.50 20.46 8.88
N ALA A 545 18.20 19.16 8.94
CA ALA A 545 17.66 18.38 7.83
C ALA A 545 16.14 18.27 7.94
N ALA A 546 15.47 18.09 6.79
CA ALA A 546 14.01 17.95 6.65
C ALA A 546 13.15 19.15 7.12
N ALA A 547 13.74 20.19 7.71
CA ALA A 547 13.06 21.43 8.07
C ALA A 547 12.43 22.13 6.84
N GLN A 548 11.14 22.41 6.92
CA GLN A 548 10.35 23.06 5.86
C GLN A 548 10.23 24.57 6.06
N ASP A 549 10.26 25.02 7.31
CA ASP A 549 10.11 26.41 7.71
C ASP A 549 10.96 26.75 8.95
N ARG A 550 10.86 28.01 9.40
CA ARG A 550 11.59 28.52 10.56
C ARG A 550 11.23 27.83 11.88
N PHE A 551 10.00 27.38 12.07
CA PHE A 551 9.58 26.76 13.34
C PHE A 551 10.16 25.36 13.49
N ASP A 552 10.34 24.65 12.39
CA ASP A 552 11.13 23.42 12.37
C ASP A 552 12.58 23.68 12.79
N LEU A 553 13.19 24.78 12.32
CA LEU A 553 14.55 25.18 12.71
C LEU A 553 14.63 25.53 14.20
N LEU A 554 13.65 26.27 14.73
CA LEU A 554 13.58 26.61 16.15
C LEU A 554 13.44 25.35 17.03
N SER A 555 12.61 24.39 16.61
CA SER A 555 12.46 23.10 17.29
C SER A 555 13.78 22.32 17.31
N VAL A 556 14.49 22.23 16.18
CA VAL A 556 15.80 21.58 16.13
C VAL A 556 16.83 22.31 17.00
N GLY A 557 16.78 23.66 17.04
CA GLY A 557 17.61 24.45 17.93
C GLY A 557 17.33 24.19 19.42
N ALA A 558 16.06 24.00 19.76
CA ALA A 558 15.63 23.67 21.11
C ALA A 558 16.13 22.29 21.55
N GLU A 559 16.22 21.32 20.63
CA GLU A 559 16.74 19.98 20.94
C GLU A 559 18.24 19.94 21.24
N VAL A 560 19.02 20.93 20.77
CA VAL A 560 20.49 20.94 20.93
C VAL A 560 20.97 21.70 22.16
N VAL A 561 20.05 22.18 23.00
CA VAL A 561 20.35 22.84 24.28
C VAL A 561 19.71 22.07 25.44
N SER A 562 20.36 22.12 26.60
CA SER A 562 19.91 21.43 27.81
C SER A 562 18.97 22.27 28.69
N CYS A 563 18.98 23.59 28.52
CA CYS A 563 18.21 24.53 29.35
C CYS A 563 16.69 24.31 29.26
N ASP A 564 15.99 24.48 30.37
CA ASP A 564 14.53 24.32 30.43
C ASP A 564 13.76 25.51 29.84
N THR A 565 14.39 26.68 29.83
CA THR A 565 13.85 27.92 29.24
C THR A 565 14.72 28.34 28.06
N ILE A 566 14.09 28.82 27.00
CA ILE A 566 14.74 29.26 25.77
C ILE A 566 14.16 30.60 25.32
N VAL A 567 14.95 31.38 24.58
CA VAL A 567 14.45 32.51 23.78
C VAL A 567 14.45 32.09 22.32
N THR A 568 13.30 32.07 21.67
CA THR A 568 13.23 31.90 20.21
C THR A 568 13.38 33.25 19.52
N MET A 569 13.99 33.26 18.34
CA MET A 569 14.09 34.45 17.49
C MET A 569 14.11 34.07 16.01
N ALA A 570 13.33 34.74 15.18
CA ALA A 570 13.42 34.64 13.73
C ALA A 570 14.63 35.45 13.23
N GLY A 571 15.39 34.89 12.29
CA GLY A 571 16.58 35.55 11.74
C GLY A 571 16.28 36.87 11.02
N SER A 572 15.03 37.09 10.60
CA SER A 572 14.58 38.33 9.95
C SER A 572 14.25 39.46 10.92
N LEU A 573 14.29 39.24 12.23
CA LEU A 573 13.99 40.27 13.22
C LEU A 573 15.23 41.09 13.58
N VAL A 574 15.00 42.38 13.84
CA VAL A 574 16.01 43.37 14.17
C VAL A 574 15.61 44.06 15.48
N PRO A 575 16.36 43.91 16.58
CA PRO A 575 16.08 44.64 17.82
C PRO A 575 16.25 46.16 17.63
N THR A 576 15.30 46.97 18.11
CA THR A 576 15.39 48.44 17.97
C THR A 576 16.30 49.11 18.99
N GLY A 577 16.50 48.48 20.14
CA GLY A 577 17.28 49.01 21.26
C GLY A 577 18.16 47.94 21.91
N LYS A 578 19.20 48.42 22.61
CA LYS A 578 20.01 47.56 23.48
C LYS A 578 19.25 47.24 24.75
N GLY A 579 19.64 46.18 25.45
CA GLY A 579 19.05 45.86 26.74
C GLY A 579 17.81 44.96 26.66
N TRP A 580 17.40 44.57 25.45
CA TRP A 580 16.14 43.87 25.21
C TRP A 580 16.17 42.44 25.79
N TYR A 581 17.33 41.78 25.75
CA TYR A 581 17.47 40.40 26.19
C TYR A 581 17.34 40.27 27.72
N ASP A 582 18.03 41.10 28.50
CA ASP A 582 17.88 41.07 29.96
C ASP A 582 16.46 41.49 30.38
N ALA A 583 15.86 42.47 29.67
CA ALA A 583 14.49 42.88 29.95
C ALA A 583 13.49 41.73 29.70
N LEU A 584 13.67 40.95 28.63
CA LEU A 584 12.82 39.80 28.32
C LEU A 584 13.02 38.67 29.32
N THR A 585 14.27 38.34 29.64
CA THR A 585 14.60 37.27 30.58
C THR A 585 14.15 37.59 32.00
N ALA A 586 14.31 38.82 32.47
CA ALA A 586 13.83 39.25 33.79
C ALA A 586 12.30 39.09 33.92
N VAL A 587 11.53 39.43 32.87
CA VAL A 587 10.08 39.23 32.88
C VAL A 587 9.71 37.74 32.79
N GLY A 588 10.48 36.95 32.03
CA GLY A 588 10.32 35.50 31.95
C GLY A 588 10.59 34.79 33.28
N GLU A 589 11.61 35.21 34.03
CA GLU A 589 11.89 34.74 35.39
C GLU A 589 10.77 35.10 36.37
N ALA A 590 10.17 36.28 36.23
CA ALA A 590 9.02 36.68 37.04
C ALA A 590 7.72 35.90 36.70
N HIS A 591 7.64 35.31 35.50
CA HIS A 591 6.46 34.57 35.02
C HIS A 591 6.85 33.19 34.50
N VAL A 592 7.52 32.41 35.35
CA VAL A 592 7.98 31.05 35.02
C VAL A 592 6.84 30.20 34.45
N GLY A 593 7.14 29.45 33.40
CA GLY A 593 6.16 28.57 32.77
C GLY A 593 5.20 29.27 31.79
N SER A 594 5.41 30.56 31.49
CA SER A 594 4.61 31.30 30.50
C SER A 594 5.39 31.55 29.19
N VAL A 595 4.68 31.94 28.15
CA VAL A 595 5.25 32.43 26.89
C VAL A 595 5.12 33.94 26.85
N ILE A 596 6.22 34.64 26.63
CA ILE A 596 6.25 36.10 26.67
C ILE A 596 6.94 36.63 25.41
N SER A 597 6.21 37.42 24.64
CA SER A 597 6.69 37.96 23.36
C SER A 597 6.82 39.48 23.41
N PRO A 598 7.92 40.06 22.93
CA PRO A 598 8.00 41.48 22.60
C PRO A 598 6.99 41.92 21.55
N MET A 599 6.81 43.24 21.44
CA MET A 599 6.07 43.84 20.33
C MET A 599 6.88 43.76 19.03
N LEU A 600 6.21 43.40 17.93
CA LEU A 600 6.81 43.39 16.60
C LEU A 600 6.26 44.55 15.77
N ALA A 601 7.13 45.25 15.05
CA ALA A 601 6.77 46.38 14.20
C ALA A 601 7.36 46.22 12.80
N TYR A 602 6.73 46.85 11.81
CA TYR A 602 7.34 47.07 10.50
C TYR A 602 8.30 48.27 10.56
N ASP A 603 9.09 48.42 9.49
CA ASP A 603 10.03 49.53 9.33
C ASP A 603 9.35 50.90 9.23
N ASP A 604 8.11 50.94 8.74
CA ASP A 604 7.24 52.13 8.70
C ASP A 604 6.62 52.52 10.07
N HIS A 605 7.02 51.83 11.15
CA HIS A 605 6.50 52.01 12.50
C HIS A 605 5.00 51.73 12.64
N SER A 606 4.44 50.88 11.77
CA SER A 606 3.17 50.21 12.03
C SER A 606 3.39 48.91 12.80
N VAL A 607 2.38 48.49 13.55
CA VAL A 607 2.41 47.26 14.34
C VAL A 607 2.33 46.04 13.42
N LYS A 608 3.34 45.18 13.47
CA LYS A 608 3.29 43.85 12.86
C LYS A 608 2.52 42.87 13.76
N TRP A 609 2.83 42.89 15.06
CA TRP A 609 2.15 42.07 16.05
C TRP A 609 2.21 42.71 17.44
N ALA A 610 1.06 42.76 18.14
CA ALA A 610 0.96 43.23 19.52
C ALA A 610 -0.15 42.47 20.27
N GLY A 611 -0.06 41.14 20.28
CA GLY A 611 -1.03 40.25 20.91
C GLY A 611 -2.06 39.69 19.94
N SER A 612 -2.40 38.42 20.14
CA SER A 612 -3.44 37.69 19.42
C SER A 612 -4.49 37.16 20.39
N TRP A 613 -5.76 37.34 20.07
CA TRP A 613 -6.89 36.86 20.86
C TRP A 613 -7.70 35.82 20.09
N LEU A 614 -8.32 34.88 20.80
CA LEU A 614 -9.28 33.96 20.19
C LEU A 614 -10.45 34.76 19.62
N SER A 615 -10.79 34.46 18.38
CA SER A 615 -11.94 35.05 17.70
C SER A 615 -13.22 34.35 18.12
N GLU A 616 -14.30 35.11 18.31
CA GLU A 616 -15.66 34.57 18.47
C GLU A 616 -16.31 34.26 17.11
N ASP A 617 -15.81 34.88 16.03
CA ASP A 617 -16.26 34.63 14.65
C ASP A 617 -15.60 33.36 14.10
N GLY A 618 -16.41 32.41 13.60
CA GLY A 618 -15.93 31.09 13.18
C GLY A 618 -15.06 31.04 11.91
N ASP A 619 -14.86 32.18 11.23
CA ASP A 619 -14.09 32.29 9.99
C ASP A 619 -12.60 32.61 10.21
N GLN A 620 -12.26 33.31 11.29
CA GLN A 620 -10.87 33.53 11.73
C GLN A 620 -10.69 32.88 13.09
N LEU A 621 -9.56 32.22 13.33
CA LEU A 621 -9.30 31.58 14.64
C LEU A 621 -8.68 32.55 15.64
N LEU A 622 -7.88 33.50 15.15
CA LEU A 622 -7.21 34.52 15.96
C LEU A 622 -7.46 35.91 15.37
N LEU A 623 -7.58 36.89 16.27
CA LEU A 623 -7.76 38.30 15.95
C LEU A 623 -6.53 39.10 16.43
N ASP A 624 -5.77 39.66 15.48
CA ASP A 624 -4.63 40.53 15.75
C ASP A 624 -5.07 42.00 15.78
N ARG A 625 -5.72 42.41 16.88
CA ARG A 625 -6.47 43.68 17.01
C ARG A 625 -5.69 44.94 16.64
N TYR A 626 -4.38 44.93 16.84
CA TYR A 626 -3.52 46.09 16.67
C TYR A 626 -2.67 46.03 15.39
N ALA A 627 -2.70 44.94 14.61
CA ALA A 627 -1.92 44.85 13.38
C ALA A 627 -2.27 45.99 12.41
N GLY A 628 -1.25 46.65 11.87
CA GLY A 628 -1.37 47.80 10.97
C GLY A 628 -1.62 49.15 11.65
N TYR A 629 -1.91 49.21 12.95
CA TYR A 629 -2.01 50.48 13.68
C TYR A 629 -0.61 51.12 13.86
N PRO A 630 -0.49 52.45 13.99
CA PRO A 630 0.77 53.08 14.35
C PRO A 630 1.19 52.70 15.77
N LEU A 631 2.48 52.56 16.03
CA LEU A 631 3.02 52.20 17.36
C LEU A 631 2.51 53.10 18.50
N MET A 632 2.24 54.38 18.22
CA MET A 632 1.71 55.31 19.22
C MET A 632 0.33 54.89 19.76
N ALA A 633 -0.46 54.13 18.99
CA ALA A 633 -1.77 53.65 19.41
C ALA A 633 -1.70 52.66 20.59
N ILE A 634 -0.53 52.05 20.80
CA ILE A 634 -0.32 51.02 21.83
C ILE A 634 0.81 51.38 22.82
N ALA A 635 1.32 52.60 22.78
CA ALA A 635 2.41 53.06 23.64
C ALA A 635 2.10 52.99 25.15
N ALA A 636 0.81 53.01 25.52
CA ALA A 636 0.37 52.91 26.92
C ALA A 636 0.24 51.47 27.42
N LEU A 637 0.35 50.46 26.54
CA LEU A 637 0.24 49.07 26.96
C LEU A 637 1.37 48.71 27.93
N GLN A 638 0.99 48.02 29.00
CA GLN A 638 1.93 47.37 29.92
C GLN A 638 2.02 45.88 29.58
N LEU A 639 2.72 45.10 30.39
CA LEU A 639 2.68 43.64 30.31
C LEU A 639 1.21 43.17 30.31
N THR A 640 0.75 42.61 29.19
CA THR A 640 -0.66 42.34 28.94
C THR A 640 -0.85 40.86 28.64
N ARG A 641 -1.82 40.22 29.29
CA ARG A 641 -2.17 38.83 28.99
C ARG A 641 -2.89 38.75 27.64
N VAL A 642 -2.48 37.80 26.81
CA VAL A 642 -3.05 37.52 25.49
C VAL A 642 -3.40 36.04 25.40
N ASP A 643 -4.15 35.62 24.38
CA ASP A 643 -4.45 34.20 24.21
C ASP A 643 -3.30 33.47 23.53
N VAL A 644 -2.66 34.10 22.54
CA VAL A 644 -1.52 33.54 21.81
C VAL A 644 -0.41 34.59 21.70
N ALA A 645 0.81 34.17 22.03
CA ALA A 645 2.03 34.98 21.89
C ALA A 645 2.67 34.77 20.51
N SER A 646 3.44 35.74 20.01
CA SER A 646 4.23 35.55 18.79
C SER A 646 5.46 34.70 19.07
N LEU A 647 5.62 33.64 18.29
CA LEU A 647 6.76 32.72 18.40
C LEU A 647 7.97 33.21 17.59
N GLU A 648 7.83 34.29 16.80
CA GLU A 648 8.93 34.89 16.06
C GLU A 648 9.99 35.50 16.99
N CYS A 649 9.61 35.99 18.16
CA CYS A 649 10.53 36.29 19.25
C CYS A 649 9.79 36.13 20.59
N CYS A 650 10.25 35.21 21.44
CA CYS A 650 9.67 35.05 22.77
C CYS A 650 10.56 34.23 23.69
N ILE A 651 10.37 34.41 25.00
CA ILE A 651 10.89 33.52 26.02
C ILE A 651 9.80 32.50 26.39
N MET A 652 10.17 31.22 26.49
CA MET A 652 9.25 30.15 26.86
C MET A 652 9.97 28.91 27.43
N PRO A 653 9.23 28.00 28.10
CA PRO A 653 9.76 26.67 28.40
C PRO A 653 10.00 25.86 27.11
N ARG A 654 11.17 25.21 27.03
CA ARG A 654 11.58 24.36 25.92
C ARG A 654 10.59 23.22 25.64
N ALA A 655 10.07 22.61 26.71
CA ALA A 655 9.10 21.51 26.60
C ALA A 655 7.79 21.95 25.91
N VAL A 656 7.35 23.20 26.16
CA VAL A 656 6.12 23.75 25.56
C VAL A 656 6.25 23.85 24.03
N LEU A 657 7.40 24.30 23.52
CA LEU A 657 7.66 24.33 22.07
C LEU A 657 7.63 22.91 21.48
N ASN A 658 8.40 22.00 22.09
CA ASN A 658 8.55 20.64 21.60
C ASN A 658 7.21 19.90 21.56
N ASP A 659 6.39 20.05 22.60
CA ASP A 659 5.06 19.40 22.66
C ASP A 659 4.08 19.99 21.66
N ALA A 660 4.10 21.32 21.47
CA ALA A 660 3.23 21.97 20.48
C ALA A 660 3.60 21.57 19.04
N MET A 661 4.87 21.28 18.76
CA MET A 661 5.38 20.92 17.42
C MET A 661 5.04 19.50 16.97
N ARG A 662 4.83 18.53 17.88
CA ARG A 662 4.76 17.08 17.55
C ARG A 662 3.78 16.71 16.44
N ASP A 663 2.58 17.30 16.43
CA ASP A 663 1.54 16.98 15.43
C ASP A 663 1.15 18.19 14.56
N CYS A 664 2.03 19.17 14.40
CA CYS A 664 1.76 20.31 13.54
C CYS A 664 1.56 19.89 12.08
N GLY A 665 0.63 20.56 11.39
CA GLY A 665 0.32 20.31 9.98
C GLY A 665 1.45 20.70 9.02
N VAL A 666 1.31 20.25 7.77
CA VAL A 666 2.16 20.69 6.66
C VAL A 666 1.53 21.94 6.02
N TYR A 667 2.26 23.05 6.06
CA TYR A 667 1.84 24.34 5.50
C TYR A 667 2.77 24.80 4.39
N LEU A 668 2.28 25.65 3.50
CA LEU A 668 3.07 26.29 2.45
C LEU A 668 3.88 27.47 2.99
N GLY A 669 3.33 28.25 3.92
CA GLY A 669 3.97 29.35 4.65
C GLY A 669 4.08 29.08 6.16
N SER A 670 4.74 30.00 6.86
CA SER A 670 4.99 29.87 8.31
C SER A 670 3.89 30.47 9.20
N LYS A 671 3.11 31.43 8.69
CA LYS A 671 2.11 32.19 9.47
C LYS A 671 1.04 31.30 10.10
N GLN A 672 0.38 30.45 9.32
CA GLN A 672 -0.67 29.56 9.84
C GLN A 672 -0.10 28.43 10.70
N LYS A 673 1.14 28.00 10.44
CA LYS A 673 1.84 27.08 11.36
C LYS A 673 2.08 27.73 12.71
N ALA A 674 2.53 28.98 12.74
CA ALA A 674 2.69 29.75 13.99
C ALA A 674 1.37 29.84 14.77
N CYS A 675 0.28 30.10 14.05
CA CYS A 675 -1.07 30.11 14.61
C CYS A 675 -1.45 28.74 15.21
N GLU A 676 -1.22 27.63 14.49
CA GLU A 676 -1.49 26.28 15.02
C GLU A 676 -0.68 26.00 16.31
N ILE A 677 0.62 26.31 16.31
CA ILE A 677 1.50 26.11 17.47
C ILE A 677 0.98 26.95 18.64
N GLY A 678 0.68 28.23 18.42
CA GLY A 678 0.17 29.13 19.44
C GLY A 678 -1.17 28.68 20.04
N LEU A 679 -2.11 28.23 19.20
CA LEU A 679 -3.39 27.68 19.65
C LEU A 679 -3.21 26.38 20.47
N ARG A 680 -2.23 25.55 20.13
CA ARG A 680 -1.88 24.34 20.91
C ARG A 680 -1.30 24.69 22.27
N ILE A 681 -0.40 25.66 22.33
CA ILE A 681 0.19 26.18 23.58
C ILE A 681 -0.93 26.71 24.49
N ASN A 682 -1.84 27.52 23.95
CA ASN A 682 -3.00 28.04 24.67
C ASN A 682 -3.88 26.91 25.21
N ARG A 683 -4.20 25.92 24.36
CA ARG A 683 -5.03 24.75 24.73
C ARG A 683 -4.37 23.86 25.77
N ALA A 684 -3.03 23.81 25.82
CA ALA A 684 -2.27 23.13 26.87
C ALA A 684 -2.31 23.90 28.21
N GLY A 685 -2.93 25.07 28.28
CA GLY A 685 -3.08 25.87 29.49
C GLY A 685 -1.88 26.76 29.80
N THR A 686 -0.93 26.92 28.87
CA THR A 686 0.23 27.78 29.07
C THR A 686 -0.18 29.25 28.90
N ALA A 687 0.12 30.10 29.89
CA ALA A 687 -0.21 31.51 29.83
C ALA A 687 0.67 32.24 28.80
N ALA A 688 0.08 33.20 28.07
CA ALA A 688 0.77 34.02 27.08
C ALA A 688 0.69 35.51 27.42
N TYR A 689 1.79 36.23 27.19
CA TYR A 689 1.91 37.66 27.49
C TYR A 689 2.57 38.44 26.35
N LEU A 690 2.09 39.66 26.16
CA LEU A 690 2.72 40.70 25.35
C LEU A 690 3.55 41.61 26.27
N LEU A 691 4.81 41.87 25.89
CA LEU A 691 5.72 42.81 26.56
C LEU A 691 6.03 44.02 25.65
N PRO A 692 5.24 45.11 25.72
CA PRO A 692 5.37 46.26 24.81
C PRO A 692 6.63 47.09 25.01
N SER A 693 7.27 46.99 26.19
CA SER A 693 8.51 47.72 26.51
C SER A 693 9.70 47.31 25.63
N ILE A 694 9.60 46.16 24.95
CA ILE A 694 10.60 45.68 24.01
C ILE A 694 9.98 45.68 22.62
N GLN A 695 10.72 46.25 21.66
CA GLN A 695 10.32 46.31 20.27
C GLN A 695 11.37 45.67 19.36
N LEU A 696 10.90 44.85 18.42
CA LEU A 696 11.71 44.35 17.31
C LEU A 696 11.06 44.75 15.99
N LEU A 697 11.89 45.12 15.01
CA LEU A 697 11.47 45.32 13.64
C LEU A 697 11.49 43.99 12.90
N GLY A 698 10.52 43.77 12.02
CA GLY A 698 10.45 42.58 11.19
C GLY A 698 9.71 42.84 9.88
N CYS A 699 10.04 42.06 8.87
CA CYS A 699 9.29 42.00 7.62
C CYS A 699 8.45 40.72 7.57
N ASP A 700 7.45 40.71 6.68
CA ASP A 700 6.81 39.47 6.29
C ASP A 700 7.79 38.58 5.53
N GLU A 701 7.60 37.27 5.66
CA GLU A 701 8.48 36.28 5.06
C GLU A 701 8.39 36.37 3.52
N PRO A 702 9.48 36.69 2.79
CA PRO A 702 9.42 36.69 1.34
C PRO A 702 9.31 35.24 0.87
N MET A 703 8.20 34.89 0.20
CA MET A 703 8.21 33.69 -0.63
C MET A 703 9.31 33.89 -1.69
N SER A 704 10.14 32.87 -1.93
CA SER A 704 11.37 32.97 -2.74
C SER A 704 11.14 33.24 -4.24
N GLY A 705 11.48 34.43 -4.78
CA GLY A 705 11.50 34.74 -6.23
C GLY A 705 10.52 35.83 -6.74
N GLU A 706 10.88 36.52 -7.82
CA GLU A 706 10.26 37.76 -8.34
C GLU A 706 8.85 37.65 -8.99
N GLN A 707 8.15 36.51 -8.84
CA GLN A 707 6.75 36.32 -9.30
C GLN A 707 5.73 36.20 -8.13
N ASN A 708 6.14 36.49 -6.89
CA ASN A 708 5.58 35.85 -5.70
C ASN A 708 4.44 36.50 -4.91
N GLY A 709 3.98 37.71 -5.24
CA GLY A 709 2.85 38.29 -4.49
C GLY A 709 1.57 37.46 -4.57
N LYS A 710 1.22 36.99 -5.77
CA LYS A 710 -0.01 36.22 -6.00
C LYS A 710 0.09 34.78 -5.47
N LEU A 711 1.25 34.13 -5.64
CA LEU A 711 1.47 32.78 -5.11
C LEU A 711 1.52 32.79 -3.57
N ALA A 712 2.06 33.84 -2.95
CA ALA A 712 2.04 34.01 -1.50
C ALA A 712 0.60 34.16 -0.97
N ALA A 713 -0.23 34.99 -1.62
CA ALA A 713 -1.64 35.13 -1.25
C ALA A 713 -2.42 33.80 -1.41
N LEU A 714 -2.12 33.03 -2.46
CA LEU A 714 -2.70 31.71 -2.67
C LEU A 714 -2.24 30.71 -1.59
N ALA A 715 -0.94 30.71 -1.26
CA ALA A 715 -0.38 29.86 -0.22
C ALA A 715 -1.02 30.17 1.14
N GLU A 716 -1.20 31.45 1.46
CA GLU A 716 -1.90 31.88 2.68
C GLU A 716 -3.34 31.37 2.71
N ARG A 717 -4.09 31.49 1.60
CA ARG A 717 -5.45 30.94 1.50
C ARG A 717 -5.48 29.42 1.72
N ILE A 718 -4.57 28.69 1.09
CA ILE A 718 -4.45 27.23 1.23
C ILE A 718 -4.21 26.88 2.71
N ASP A 719 -3.26 27.57 3.33
CA ASP A 719 -2.89 27.31 4.72
C ASP A 719 -4.01 27.63 5.70
N VAL A 720 -4.79 28.67 5.45
CA VAL A 720 -5.99 28.99 6.25
C VAL A 720 -7.00 27.85 6.18
N GLU A 721 -7.25 27.30 4.99
CA GLU A 721 -8.20 26.18 4.85
C GLU A 721 -7.67 24.88 5.46
N ILE A 722 -6.36 24.61 5.37
CA ILE A 722 -5.72 23.48 6.08
C ILE A 722 -5.91 23.63 7.59
N LEU A 723 -5.60 24.81 8.15
CA LEU A 723 -5.73 25.08 9.57
C LEU A 723 -7.18 24.92 10.04
N LYS A 724 -8.15 25.51 9.33
CA LYS A 724 -9.59 25.37 9.62
C LYS A 724 -10.03 23.91 9.62
N SER A 725 -9.65 23.15 8.59
CA SER A 725 -9.97 21.73 8.44
C SER A 725 -9.45 20.89 9.61
N ARG A 726 -8.19 21.09 9.98
CA ARG A 726 -7.53 20.40 11.11
C ARG A 726 -8.15 20.78 12.45
N TRP A 727 -8.39 22.08 12.68
CA TRP A 727 -8.94 22.57 13.94
C TRP A 727 -10.38 22.10 14.16
N ARG A 728 -11.23 22.11 13.11
CA ARG A 728 -12.60 21.55 13.16
C ARG A 728 -12.60 20.05 13.49
N SER A 729 -11.72 19.28 12.85
CA SER A 729 -11.61 17.83 13.07
C SER A 729 -11.21 17.50 14.52
N ALA A 730 -10.28 18.27 15.10
CA ALA A 730 -9.86 18.11 16.49
C ALA A 730 -11.01 18.37 17.49
N HIS A 731 -11.86 19.38 17.22
CA HIS A 731 -13.03 19.68 18.06
C HIS A 731 -14.14 18.62 17.96
N GLN A 732 -14.34 18.05 16.76
CA GLN A 732 -15.32 16.96 16.57
C GLN A 732 -14.90 15.68 17.28
N ASN A 733 -13.61 15.31 17.20
CA ASN A 733 -13.09 14.15 17.93
C ASN A 733 -13.20 14.34 19.45
N GLN A 734 -12.95 15.54 19.97
CA GLN A 734 -13.06 15.77 21.41
C GLN A 734 -14.51 15.65 21.92
N ARG A 735 -15.49 16.16 21.16
CA ARG A 735 -16.92 16.00 21.48
C ARG A 735 -17.42 14.56 21.37
N SER A 736 -16.83 13.73 20.50
CA SER A 736 -17.18 12.31 20.42
C SER A 736 -16.60 11.51 21.59
N PHE A 737 -15.39 11.82 22.05
CA PHE A 737 -14.81 11.21 23.25
C PHE A 737 -15.56 11.59 24.54
N ASP A 738 -15.98 12.85 24.69
CA ASP A 738 -16.74 13.30 25.86
C ASP A 738 -18.14 12.67 25.94
N ARG A 739 -18.75 12.32 24.78
CA ARG A 739 -20.05 11.61 24.71
C ARG A 739 -19.97 10.11 24.97
N VAL A 740 -18.80 9.50 24.85
CA VAL A 740 -18.59 8.08 25.16
C VAL A 740 -18.14 7.90 26.61
N SER A 741 -17.66 8.97 27.25
CA SER A 741 -17.19 8.99 28.64
C SER A 741 -18.23 9.49 29.66
N ALA A 742 -19.39 9.94 29.18
CA ALA A 742 -20.58 10.31 29.97
C ALA A 742 -21.68 9.28 29.75
#